data_AF-A0A7C2SJB8-F1
#
_entry.id   AF-A0A7C2SJB8-F1
#
_cell.length_a   1.000
_cell.length_b   1.000
_cell.length_c   1.000
_cell.angle_alpha   90.00
_cell.angle_beta   90.00
_cell.angle_gamma   90.00
#
_symmetry.space_group_name_H-M   'P 1'
#
loop_
_entity.id
_entity.type
_entity.pdbx_description
1 polymer ?
#
loop_
_entity_poly.entity_id
_entity_poly.type
_entity_poly.pdbx_seq_one_letter_code
_entity_poly.pdbx_strand_id
1 'polypeptide(L)'
;MKKPLTYISLFSSAGVGCFGFKQQGFECIATNEILTRRLKIQAFNNKCKYDTGYLDGDITSKEVKNKLFTEIDKWQTNHNVSEPDVIIATPPCQGMSVANHKKNDELGRNSLVVESIKITKKVNPKFFIFENVRAFLNTICTDIDGKDKSIEEAIRLNLGGNYNILFEIVNFKDYGANSSRTRTLVIGVRKDLQNISPYDVFPKKQAPKKLKNLFTGLPELKKMGEISETDIFHSFREYDLKMLPWIENLKEGQSAFQNEEESRIPHRIVDGKVIFNKNKNGDKYARWYWDKEGPCVHTRNDILSSQNTVHPSENRVFSIRELMLMMSIPEAFKWSNTATEKLNKMTSLEKKMFLKKEELNIRHCIGEAVPTGVFENIAKRIKEVLNQKVLSLKEINNIIKKEKLNETENLVSFIKNEYNNFGLENIFQIAEYANSSRQENSAFFTRKDIAYTVVKDLPNFKGKKNIKILEPSVGIGNFIPLLVEKYRTKSEVTFDLIDIDNNSLTVLKTILEKLKLPKKFKFNFINADFLTNLFNDKYDLVVGNPPYKKLTNNNEVLARYKIGAKNNETNNLFSFFIEKAISLGSFVSLIVPKSLINSPEFNITREILNEQNLLKICDYGEKGFKGVKIETISFLLETSAKKQSENVLIESYITKTIEEKNKSYLFSNKFPYWLIYRNKKFDEISEKMKFDIFQSFRDRQITKKITKDEGKFRVLKARNIGNNEVLELDNYDCYIDDMENLAVAKFLNRENVVMVPNLTYYPRASFLPKNTITDGSVALLTLKNGSRLPSEKDLEYYSTKEFEKFYRVARNYGTRSLNIDNNSVFFFGLLKDVE
;
A
#
# COMPACT_ATOMS: atom_id res chain seq x y z
N MET A 1 -3.13 31.35 -8.49
CA MET A 1 -4.27 30.41 -8.56
C MET A 1 -3.89 29.11 -7.87
N LYS A 2 -4.80 28.50 -7.08
CA LYS A 2 -4.56 27.19 -6.44
C LYS A 2 -4.51 26.11 -7.54
N LYS A 3 -3.49 25.24 -7.50
CA LYS A 3 -3.32 24.15 -8.49
C LYS A 3 -4.59 23.27 -8.54
N PRO A 4 -5.13 22.96 -9.73
CA PRO A 4 -6.34 22.14 -9.82
C PRO A 4 -6.05 20.71 -9.35
N LEU A 5 -7.04 20.08 -8.71
CA LEU A 5 -7.03 18.64 -8.46
C LEU A 5 -7.42 17.93 -9.75
N THR A 6 -6.70 16.87 -10.12
CA THR A 6 -6.82 16.25 -11.45
C THR A 6 -7.02 14.75 -11.40
N TYR A 7 -7.68 14.20 -12.42
CA TYR A 7 -7.81 12.75 -12.55
C TYR A 7 -7.81 12.27 -14.01
N ILE A 8 -7.52 10.98 -14.18
CA ILE A 8 -7.67 10.23 -15.43
C ILE A 8 -8.68 9.11 -15.18
N SER A 9 -9.55 8.83 -16.16
CA SER A 9 -10.56 7.79 -16.09
C SER A 9 -10.44 6.81 -17.25
N LEU A 10 -10.01 5.58 -16.98
CA LEU A 10 -9.86 4.51 -17.95
C LEU A 10 -11.09 3.59 -17.90
N PHE A 11 -11.52 3.08 -19.06
CA PHE A 11 -12.71 2.21 -19.20
C PHE A 11 -13.99 2.88 -18.67
N SER A 12 -14.13 4.16 -19.00
CA SER A 12 -14.98 5.10 -18.28
C SER A 12 -16.49 4.98 -18.53
N SER A 13 -16.95 4.12 -19.45
CA SER A 13 -18.36 3.98 -19.84
C SER A 13 -18.96 5.34 -20.24
N ALA A 14 -20.18 5.69 -19.82
CA ALA A 14 -20.73 7.04 -20.03
C ALA A 14 -20.20 8.09 -19.04
N GLY A 15 -19.23 7.75 -18.20
CA GLY A 15 -18.66 8.66 -17.20
C GLY A 15 -19.52 8.86 -15.94
N VAL A 16 -20.54 8.02 -15.72
CA VAL A 16 -21.48 8.10 -14.59
C VAL A 16 -20.77 8.08 -13.24
N GLY A 17 -19.90 7.10 -13.00
CA GLY A 17 -19.22 6.98 -11.71
C GLY A 17 -18.28 8.16 -11.44
N CYS A 18 -17.39 8.44 -12.39
CA CYS A 18 -16.40 9.51 -12.25
C CYS A 18 -17.01 10.93 -12.33
N PHE A 19 -18.30 11.07 -12.61
CA PHE A 19 -19.00 12.35 -12.43
C PHE A 19 -18.92 12.81 -10.95
N GLY A 20 -18.79 11.88 -10.00
CA GLY A 20 -18.58 12.21 -8.59
C GLY A 20 -17.27 12.96 -8.32
N PHE A 21 -16.22 12.69 -9.09
CA PHE A 21 -14.96 13.46 -9.02
C PHE A 21 -15.18 14.89 -9.50
N LYS A 22 -15.93 15.07 -10.59
CA LYS A 22 -16.31 16.38 -11.10
C LYS A 22 -17.16 17.17 -10.08
N GLN A 23 -18.12 16.53 -9.41
CA GLN A 23 -18.91 17.17 -8.35
C GLN A 23 -18.05 17.66 -7.18
N GLN A 24 -16.93 16.99 -6.91
CA GLN A 24 -15.96 17.40 -5.89
C GLN A 24 -14.92 18.40 -6.40
N GLY A 25 -15.03 18.86 -7.65
CA GLY A 25 -14.18 19.89 -8.26
C GLY A 25 -12.85 19.39 -8.79
N PHE A 26 -12.74 18.10 -9.13
CA PHE A 26 -11.59 17.57 -9.86
C PHE A 26 -11.76 17.81 -11.35
N GLU A 27 -10.66 18.13 -12.01
CA GLU A 27 -10.53 18.32 -13.45
C GLU A 27 -10.12 17.00 -14.12
N CYS A 28 -10.86 16.56 -15.14
CA CYS A 28 -10.49 15.37 -15.90
C CYS A 28 -9.43 15.74 -16.95
N ILE A 29 -8.22 15.19 -16.80
CA ILE A 29 -7.14 15.33 -17.79
C ILE A 29 -7.53 14.57 -19.05
N ALA A 30 -7.84 13.29 -18.88
CA ALA A 30 -8.21 12.42 -19.98
C ALA A 30 -9.18 11.34 -19.52
N THR A 31 -10.05 10.93 -20.44
CA THR A 31 -10.99 9.84 -20.26
C THR A 31 -10.95 8.91 -21.45
N ASN A 32 -10.83 7.61 -21.21
CA ASN A 32 -10.81 6.59 -22.26
C ASN A 32 -12.07 5.71 -22.19
N GLU A 33 -12.67 5.47 -23.35
CA GLU A 33 -13.79 4.55 -23.54
C GLU A 33 -13.84 4.12 -25.01
N ILE A 34 -13.99 2.82 -25.25
CA ILE A 34 -13.95 2.26 -26.61
C ILE A 34 -15.18 2.62 -27.44
N LEU A 35 -16.34 2.84 -26.80
CA LEU A 35 -17.58 3.19 -27.50
C LEU A 35 -17.76 4.70 -27.60
N THR A 36 -17.52 5.28 -28.78
CA THR A 36 -17.64 6.72 -29.05
C THR A 36 -19.00 7.31 -28.63
N ARG A 37 -20.10 6.56 -28.76
CA ARG A 37 -21.43 7.01 -28.31
C ARG A 37 -21.52 7.29 -26.80
N ARG A 38 -20.72 6.60 -25.99
CA ARG A 38 -20.65 6.80 -24.53
C ARG A 38 -19.76 7.98 -24.18
N LEU A 39 -18.66 8.19 -24.93
CA LEU A 39 -17.85 9.41 -24.82
C LEU A 39 -18.64 10.68 -25.14
N LYS A 40 -19.56 10.63 -26.11
CA LYS A 40 -20.47 11.76 -26.38
C LYS A 40 -21.28 12.16 -25.15
N ILE A 41 -21.76 11.19 -24.35
CA ILE A 41 -22.45 11.46 -23.08
C ILE A 41 -21.50 12.20 -22.11
N GLN A 42 -20.24 11.79 -22.03
CA GLN A 42 -19.24 12.47 -21.21
C GLN A 42 -19.00 13.91 -21.66
N ALA A 43 -18.98 14.15 -22.98
CA ALA A 43 -18.86 15.49 -23.57
C ALA A 43 -20.07 16.38 -23.24
N PHE A 44 -21.30 15.86 -23.26
CA PHE A 44 -22.49 16.62 -22.82
C PHE A 44 -22.40 17.08 -21.37
N ASN A 45 -21.62 16.36 -20.56
CA ASN A 45 -21.34 16.69 -19.17
C ASN A 45 -20.07 17.54 -19.00
N ASN A 46 -19.43 18.02 -20.06
CA ASN A 46 -18.18 18.79 -20.05
C ASN A 46 -17.10 18.12 -19.19
N LYS A 47 -16.96 16.80 -19.27
CA LYS A 47 -16.11 16.03 -18.34
C LYS A 47 -14.65 16.45 -18.43
N CYS A 48 -14.07 16.46 -19.63
CA CYS A 48 -12.72 16.95 -19.88
C CYS A 48 -12.76 18.42 -20.29
N LYS A 49 -11.75 19.18 -19.86
CA LYS A 49 -11.58 20.60 -20.22
C LYS A 49 -11.22 20.79 -21.69
N TYR A 50 -10.47 19.86 -22.26
CA TYR A 50 -10.06 19.86 -23.66
C TYR A 50 -10.70 18.70 -24.40
N ASP A 51 -11.10 18.94 -25.65
CA ASP A 51 -11.66 17.90 -26.52
C ASP A 51 -10.64 16.77 -26.79
N THR A 52 -9.36 17.10 -26.80
CA THR A 52 -8.25 16.13 -26.91
C THR A 52 -8.18 15.16 -25.73
N GLY A 53 -8.84 15.47 -24.61
CA GLY A 53 -8.96 14.59 -23.45
C GLY A 53 -10.01 13.49 -23.58
N TYR A 54 -10.85 13.47 -24.63
CA TYR A 54 -11.80 12.38 -24.89
C TYR A 54 -11.16 11.35 -25.82
N LEU A 55 -10.67 10.25 -25.24
CA LEU A 55 -9.89 9.23 -25.93
C LEU A 55 -10.79 8.07 -26.35
N ASP A 56 -11.25 8.08 -27.59
CA ASP A 56 -11.95 6.93 -28.16
C ASP A 56 -10.96 5.84 -28.63
N GLY A 57 -11.40 4.58 -28.56
CA GLY A 57 -10.61 3.43 -28.99
C GLY A 57 -9.95 2.63 -27.86
N ASP A 58 -9.22 1.60 -28.29
CA ASP A 58 -8.58 0.62 -27.41
C ASP A 58 -7.31 1.19 -26.76
N ILE A 59 -7.30 1.29 -25.43
CA ILE A 59 -6.17 1.78 -24.63
C ILE A 59 -4.93 0.88 -24.69
N THR A 60 -5.05 -0.36 -25.15
CA THR A 60 -3.87 -1.22 -25.37
C THR A 60 -3.04 -0.76 -26.58
N SER A 61 -3.66 -0.05 -27.53
CA SER A 61 -3.01 0.46 -28.73
C SER A 61 -1.99 1.56 -28.42
N LYS A 62 -0.91 1.62 -29.21
CA LYS A 62 0.12 2.66 -29.07
C LYS A 62 -0.45 4.05 -29.37
N GLU A 63 -1.37 4.16 -30.32
CA GLU A 63 -1.99 5.43 -30.72
C GLU A 63 -2.77 6.06 -29.56
N VAL A 64 -3.71 5.34 -28.96
CA VAL A 64 -4.55 5.87 -27.86
C VAL A 64 -3.70 6.19 -26.64
N LYS A 65 -2.67 5.37 -26.35
CA LYS A 65 -1.70 5.68 -25.29
C LYS A 65 -0.90 6.94 -25.56
N ASN A 66 -0.45 7.16 -26.79
CA ASN A 66 0.25 8.38 -27.14
C ASN A 66 -0.66 9.60 -26.94
N LYS A 67 -1.93 9.53 -27.36
CA LYS A 67 -2.92 10.60 -27.08
C LYS A 67 -3.06 10.87 -25.58
N LEU A 68 -3.15 9.82 -24.74
CA LEU A 68 -3.19 9.96 -23.28
C LEU A 68 -1.95 10.69 -22.74
N PHE A 69 -0.75 10.27 -23.14
CA PHE A 69 0.49 10.88 -22.63
C PHE A 69 0.65 12.33 -23.12
N THR A 70 0.33 12.61 -24.40
CA THR A 70 0.35 13.97 -24.93
C THR A 70 -0.62 14.89 -24.17
N GLU A 71 -1.79 14.41 -23.78
CA GLU A 71 -2.72 15.20 -22.97
C GLU A 71 -2.15 15.45 -21.56
N ILE A 72 -1.50 14.47 -20.93
CA ILE A 72 -0.81 14.67 -19.65
C ILE A 72 0.28 15.75 -19.77
N ASP A 73 1.11 15.69 -20.82
CA ASP A 73 2.20 16.65 -21.06
C ASP A 73 1.65 18.08 -21.28
N LYS A 74 0.49 18.19 -21.95
CA LYS A 74 -0.23 19.46 -22.13
C LYS A 74 -0.69 20.03 -20.79
N TRP A 75 -1.20 19.20 -19.87
CA TRP A 75 -1.59 19.66 -18.53
C TRP A 75 -0.40 20.04 -17.65
N GLN A 76 0.72 19.32 -17.78
CA GLN A 76 2.00 19.68 -17.15
C GLN A 76 2.44 21.09 -17.57
N THR A 77 2.38 21.38 -18.87
CA THR A 77 2.84 22.65 -19.45
C THR A 77 1.87 23.80 -19.16
N ASN A 78 0.57 23.60 -19.36
CA ASN A 78 -0.42 24.70 -19.36
C ASN A 78 -1.04 24.97 -17.98
N HIS A 79 -1.04 24.00 -17.06
CA HIS A 79 -1.70 24.11 -15.74
C HIS A 79 -0.75 23.86 -14.57
N ASN A 80 0.57 23.75 -14.83
CA ASN A 80 1.59 23.42 -13.83
C ASN A 80 1.25 22.13 -13.05
N VAL A 81 0.62 21.18 -13.74
CA VAL A 81 0.24 19.87 -13.19
C VAL A 81 1.40 18.90 -13.36
N SER A 82 2.35 18.92 -12.43
CA SER A 82 3.48 17.97 -12.37
C SER A 82 3.10 16.52 -12.71
N GLU A 83 2.00 16.04 -12.14
CA GLU A 83 1.49 14.69 -12.29
C GLU A 83 -0.01 14.66 -11.97
N PRO A 84 -0.77 13.72 -12.55
CA PRO A 84 -2.18 13.51 -12.18
C PRO A 84 -2.33 13.14 -10.71
N ASP A 85 -3.34 13.68 -10.03
CA ASP A 85 -3.60 13.30 -8.63
C ASP A 85 -4.19 11.89 -8.55
N VAL A 86 -5.11 11.52 -9.45
CA VAL A 86 -5.84 10.24 -9.37
C VAL A 86 -5.91 9.53 -10.72
N ILE A 87 -5.69 8.21 -10.74
CA ILE A 87 -6.14 7.33 -11.83
C ILE A 87 -7.30 6.47 -11.34
N ILE A 88 -8.38 6.45 -12.12
CA ILE A 88 -9.51 5.54 -11.94
C ILE A 88 -9.50 4.56 -13.10
N ALA A 89 -9.56 3.26 -12.82
CA ALA A 89 -9.72 2.24 -13.86
C ALA A 89 -10.82 1.24 -13.47
N THR A 90 -11.73 1.00 -14.41
CA THR A 90 -12.81 0.01 -14.28
C THR A 90 -12.75 -1.00 -15.43
N PRO A 91 -11.64 -1.75 -15.58
CA PRO A 91 -11.41 -2.61 -16.73
C PRO A 91 -12.51 -3.69 -16.84
N PRO A 92 -13.09 -3.89 -18.04
CA PRO A 92 -14.17 -4.86 -18.22
C PRO A 92 -13.68 -6.29 -17.97
N CYS A 93 -14.55 -7.11 -17.43
CA CYS A 93 -14.23 -8.46 -16.95
C CYS A 93 -15.17 -9.51 -17.56
N GLN A 94 -15.32 -9.47 -18.88
CA GLN A 94 -16.21 -10.36 -19.63
C GLN A 94 -15.65 -11.79 -19.65
N GLY A 95 -16.12 -12.66 -18.76
CA GLY A 95 -15.69 -14.07 -18.66
C GLY A 95 -15.80 -14.65 -17.25
N MET A 96 -15.69 -13.79 -16.23
CA MET A 96 -15.64 -14.18 -14.81
C MET A 96 -16.99 -14.19 -14.10
N SER A 97 -18.11 -14.13 -14.82
CA SER A 97 -19.41 -14.28 -14.15
C SER A 97 -19.58 -15.75 -13.76
N VAL A 98 -20.06 -15.98 -12.53
CA VAL A 98 -20.39 -17.31 -11.98
C VAL A 98 -21.28 -18.14 -12.93
N ALA A 99 -21.94 -17.49 -13.90
CA ALA A 99 -22.81 -18.10 -14.90
C ALA A 99 -22.12 -18.60 -16.19
N ASN A 100 -20.86 -18.23 -16.50
CA ASN A 100 -20.22 -18.50 -17.80
C ASN A 100 -18.84 -19.16 -17.70
N HIS A 101 -18.71 -20.19 -16.86
CA HIS A 101 -17.46 -20.90 -16.53
C HIS A 101 -16.73 -21.67 -17.68
N LYS A 102 -17.03 -21.44 -18.96
CA LYS A 102 -16.39 -22.18 -20.07
C LYS A 102 -16.28 -21.37 -21.36
N LYS A 103 -15.25 -20.53 -21.54
CA LYS A 103 -14.68 -20.20 -22.86
C LYS A 103 -13.17 -19.91 -22.75
N ASN A 104 -12.38 -20.55 -23.62
CA ASN A 104 -10.91 -20.59 -23.68
C ASN A 104 -10.19 -19.26 -24.02
N ASP A 105 -10.72 -18.09 -23.63
CA ASP A 105 -10.20 -16.76 -24.02
C ASP A 105 -10.08 -15.80 -22.81
N GLU A 106 -9.70 -16.34 -21.65
CA GLU A 106 -9.54 -15.55 -20.41
C GLU A 106 -8.23 -14.73 -20.40
N LEU A 107 -7.17 -15.25 -21.03
CA LEU A 107 -5.84 -14.63 -21.08
C LEU A 107 -5.83 -13.29 -21.82
N GLY A 108 -6.58 -13.17 -22.93
CA GLY A 108 -6.69 -11.93 -23.70
C GLY A 108 -7.46 -10.81 -22.99
N ARG A 109 -8.32 -11.11 -22.01
CA ARG A 109 -9.19 -10.12 -21.32
C ARG A 109 -8.64 -9.65 -19.98
N ASN A 110 -7.89 -10.49 -19.29
CA ASN A 110 -7.10 -10.07 -18.13
C ASN A 110 -5.96 -9.11 -18.51
N SER A 111 -5.67 -8.98 -19.82
CA SER A 111 -4.74 -8.00 -20.38
C SER A 111 -5.07 -6.55 -20.03
N LEU A 112 -6.36 -6.17 -19.90
CA LEU A 112 -6.76 -4.78 -19.64
C LEU A 112 -6.46 -4.33 -18.21
N VAL A 113 -6.46 -5.26 -17.27
CA VAL A 113 -6.01 -5.03 -15.90
C VAL A 113 -4.50 -4.79 -15.89
N VAL A 114 -3.76 -5.62 -16.62
CA VAL A 114 -2.31 -5.47 -16.79
C VAL A 114 -1.99 -4.15 -17.49
N GLU A 115 -2.80 -3.71 -18.45
CA GLU A 115 -2.66 -2.40 -19.07
C GLU A 115 -2.91 -1.26 -18.08
N SER A 116 -3.90 -1.40 -17.19
CA SER A 116 -4.13 -0.45 -16.09
C SER A 116 -2.93 -0.36 -15.15
N ILE A 117 -2.29 -1.49 -14.84
CA ILE A 117 -1.05 -1.56 -14.05
C ILE A 117 0.09 -0.83 -14.77
N LYS A 118 0.30 -1.11 -16.07
CA LYS A 118 1.36 -0.47 -16.88
C LYS A 118 1.18 1.04 -16.94
N ILE A 119 -0.04 1.52 -17.20
CA ILE A 119 -0.34 2.95 -17.24
C ILE A 119 -0.14 3.59 -15.87
N THR A 120 -0.65 2.97 -14.80
CA THR A 120 -0.47 3.48 -13.43
C THR A 120 1.00 3.56 -13.04
N LYS A 121 1.79 2.53 -13.38
CA LYS A 121 3.24 2.50 -13.12
C LYS A 121 3.98 3.61 -13.88
N LYS A 122 3.58 3.89 -15.13
CA LYS A 122 4.21 4.92 -15.97
C LYS A 122 3.80 6.34 -15.58
N VAL A 123 2.51 6.58 -15.32
CA VAL A 123 1.97 7.90 -14.95
C VAL A 123 2.30 8.25 -13.50
N ASN A 124 2.40 7.24 -12.63
CA ASN A 124 2.75 7.37 -11.22
C ASN A 124 1.89 8.41 -10.44
N PRO A 125 0.54 8.32 -10.48
CA PRO A 125 -0.33 9.29 -9.80
C PRO A 125 -0.17 9.26 -8.29
N LYS A 126 -0.70 10.27 -7.58
CA LYS A 126 -0.71 10.24 -6.09
C LYS A 126 -1.60 9.11 -5.55
N PHE A 127 -2.72 8.87 -6.23
CA PHE A 127 -3.69 7.84 -5.90
C PHE A 127 -4.08 7.02 -7.13
N PHE A 128 -4.37 5.75 -6.94
CA PHE A 128 -5.09 4.97 -7.95
C PHE A 128 -6.27 4.24 -7.33
N ILE A 129 -7.32 4.04 -8.12
CA ILE A 129 -8.55 3.35 -7.75
C ILE A 129 -8.88 2.37 -8.86
N PHE A 130 -8.78 1.08 -8.58
CA PHE A 130 -9.31 0.04 -9.45
C PHE A 130 -10.60 -0.52 -8.87
N GLU A 131 -11.64 -0.60 -9.69
CA GLU A 131 -12.91 -1.22 -9.32
C GLU A 131 -13.18 -2.42 -10.21
N ASN A 132 -13.70 -3.49 -9.60
CA ASN A 132 -14.14 -4.66 -10.34
C ASN A 132 -15.11 -5.58 -9.57
N VAL A 133 -15.56 -6.66 -10.21
CA VAL A 133 -16.41 -7.70 -9.62
C VAL A 133 -15.75 -8.41 -8.43
N ARG A 134 -16.56 -9.03 -7.56
CA ARG A 134 -16.10 -9.70 -6.32
C ARG A 134 -15.02 -10.77 -6.54
N ALA A 135 -15.12 -11.56 -7.61
CA ALA A 135 -14.19 -12.66 -7.87
C ALA A 135 -12.83 -12.22 -8.46
N PHE A 136 -12.71 -10.93 -8.82
CA PHE A 136 -11.62 -10.37 -9.60
C PHE A 136 -10.21 -10.66 -9.09
N LEU A 137 -9.97 -10.54 -7.79
CA LEU A 137 -8.63 -10.61 -7.21
C LEU A 137 -7.96 -11.97 -7.39
N ASN A 138 -8.75 -13.05 -7.40
CA ASN A 138 -8.25 -14.42 -7.47
C ASN A 138 -8.08 -14.93 -8.90
N THR A 139 -8.52 -14.16 -9.90
CA THR A 139 -8.40 -14.57 -11.30
C THR A 139 -6.96 -14.47 -11.76
N ILE A 140 -6.54 -15.41 -12.60
CA ILE A 140 -5.19 -15.50 -13.16
C ILE A 140 -5.04 -14.58 -14.38
N CYS A 141 -3.99 -13.76 -14.41
CA CYS A 141 -3.57 -12.96 -15.54
C CYS A 141 -2.11 -13.24 -15.90
N THR A 142 -1.76 -13.12 -17.18
CA THR A 142 -0.36 -13.05 -17.60
C THR A 142 0.18 -11.66 -17.30
N ASP A 143 1.04 -11.55 -16.29
CA ASP A 143 1.60 -10.29 -15.82
C ASP A 143 2.62 -9.69 -16.80
N ILE A 144 3.14 -8.51 -16.49
CA ILE A 144 4.15 -7.76 -17.27
C ILE A 144 5.42 -8.58 -17.52
N ASP A 145 5.74 -9.53 -16.63
CA ASP A 145 6.88 -10.45 -16.76
C ASP A 145 6.58 -11.70 -17.60
N GLY A 146 5.38 -11.83 -18.16
CA GLY A 146 4.94 -12.97 -18.96
C GLY A 146 4.55 -14.19 -18.13
N LYS A 147 4.47 -14.08 -16.80
CA LYS A 147 4.09 -15.18 -15.91
C LYS A 147 2.64 -15.06 -15.46
N ASP A 148 1.97 -16.21 -15.39
CA ASP A 148 0.61 -16.30 -14.89
C ASP A 148 0.61 -16.19 -13.35
N LYS A 149 -0.20 -15.26 -12.84
CA LYS A 149 -0.39 -15.03 -11.40
C LYS A 149 -1.76 -14.41 -11.14
N SER A 150 -2.20 -14.41 -9.88
CA SER A 150 -3.46 -13.75 -9.54
C SER A 150 -3.40 -12.24 -9.81
N ILE A 151 -4.53 -11.62 -10.13
CA ILE A 151 -4.60 -10.17 -10.34
C ILE A 151 -4.17 -9.39 -9.08
N GLU A 152 -4.53 -9.87 -7.89
CA GLU A 152 -4.05 -9.27 -6.64
C GLU A 152 -2.53 -9.25 -6.56
N GLU A 153 -1.90 -10.38 -6.90
CA GLU A 153 -0.45 -10.53 -6.91
C GLU A 153 0.20 -9.66 -7.99
N ALA A 154 -0.35 -9.61 -9.21
CA ALA A 154 0.14 -8.73 -10.27
C ALA A 154 0.11 -7.25 -9.86
N ILE A 155 -0.99 -6.78 -9.26
CA ILE A 155 -1.09 -5.41 -8.73
C ILE A 155 -0.05 -5.18 -7.63
N ARG A 156 0.07 -6.12 -6.68
CA ARG A 156 0.97 -6.02 -5.53
C ARG A 156 2.43 -5.96 -5.94
N LEU A 157 2.89 -6.87 -6.80
CA LEU A 157 4.28 -6.95 -7.25
C LEU A 157 4.68 -5.76 -8.11
N ASN A 158 3.78 -5.26 -8.98
CA ASN A 158 4.12 -4.18 -9.90
C ASN A 158 3.96 -2.78 -9.34
N LEU A 159 2.99 -2.56 -8.44
CA LEU A 159 2.68 -1.24 -7.89
C LEU A 159 3.06 -1.10 -6.41
N GLY A 160 3.07 -2.18 -5.62
CA GLY A 160 3.29 -2.11 -4.18
C GLY A 160 4.67 -1.57 -3.76
N GLY A 161 5.67 -1.65 -4.65
CA GLY A 161 6.95 -1.00 -4.43
C GLY A 161 6.85 0.52 -4.28
N ASN A 162 5.93 1.15 -5.00
CA ASN A 162 5.67 2.61 -4.99
C ASN A 162 4.43 3.02 -4.18
N TYR A 163 3.49 2.10 -3.93
CA TYR A 163 2.20 2.39 -3.31
C TYR A 163 1.95 1.52 -2.07
N ASN A 164 1.33 2.13 -1.07
CA ASN A 164 0.57 1.42 -0.06
C ASN A 164 -0.81 1.10 -0.65
N ILE A 165 -1.17 -0.19 -0.72
CA ILE A 165 -2.37 -0.66 -1.44
C ILE A 165 -3.33 -1.33 -0.46
N LEU A 166 -4.62 -1.03 -0.58
CA LEU A 166 -5.72 -1.66 0.15
C LEU A 166 -6.62 -2.42 -0.83
N PHE A 167 -6.94 -3.66 -0.50
CA PHE A 167 -7.85 -4.53 -1.24
C PHE A 167 -9.07 -4.82 -0.38
N GLU A 168 -10.25 -4.36 -0.77
CA GLU A 168 -11.49 -4.56 -0.01
C GLU A 168 -12.64 -5.00 -0.91
N ILE A 169 -13.38 -6.02 -0.46
CA ILE A 169 -14.65 -6.42 -1.06
C ILE A 169 -15.77 -5.75 -0.26
N VAL A 170 -16.52 -4.85 -0.89
CA VAL A 170 -17.57 -4.06 -0.25
C VAL A 170 -18.88 -4.12 -1.01
N ASN A 171 -19.99 -3.88 -0.32
CA ASN A 171 -21.27 -3.63 -0.97
C ASN A 171 -21.50 -2.12 -1.11
N PHE A 172 -21.63 -1.63 -2.33
CA PHE A 172 -21.77 -0.19 -2.60
C PHE A 172 -23.01 0.46 -1.97
N LYS A 173 -24.04 -0.33 -1.60
CA LYS A 173 -25.16 0.20 -0.81
C LYS A 173 -24.71 0.82 0.52
N ASP A 174 -23.60 0.34 1.07
CA ASP A 174 -23.05 0.84 2.33
C ASP A 174 -22.13 2.05 2.13
N TYR A 175 -21.88 2.51 0.89
CA TYR A 175 -20.81 3.47 0.56
C TYR A 175 -21.23 4.57 -0.42
N GLY A 176 -22.53 4.84 -0.55
CA GLY A 176 -23.06 5.95 -1.35
C GLY A 176 -23.96 5.54 -2.51
N ALA A 177 -24.28 4.25 -2.67
CA ALA A 177 -25.33 3.78 -3.57
C ALA A 177 -26.63 3.48 -2.81
N ASN A 178 -27.77 3.48 -3.50
CA ASN A 178 -29.05 3.00 -2.96
C ASN A 178 -29.44 1.64 -3.53
N SER A 179 -28.47 0.91 -4.07
CA SER A 179 -28.63 -0.43 -4.64
C SER A 179 -27.56 -1.39 -4.13
N SER A 180 -27.95 -2.64 -3.89
CA SER A 180 -27.03 -3.68 -3.47
C SER A 180 -26.12 -4.10 -4.62
N ARG A 181 -24.81 -3.88 -4.49
CA ARG A 181 -23.81 -4.23 -5.50
C ARG A 181 -22.47 -4.51 -4.83
N THR A 182 -22.11 -5.79 -4.74
CA THR A 182 -20.82 -6.20 -4.17
C THR A 182 -19.71 -6.08 -5.22
N ARG A 183 -18.64 -5.36 -4.87
CA ARG A 183 -17.50 -5.06 -5.73
C ARG A 183 -16.20 -5.09 -4.94
N THR A 184 -15.12 -5.35 -5.65
CA THR A 184 -13.76 -5.19 -5.19
C THR A 184 -13.33 -3.76 -5.48
N LEU A 185 -12.85 -3.06 -4.44
CA LEU A 185 -12.14 -1.80 -4.56
C LEU A 185 -10.67 -2.02 -4.20
N VAL A 186 -9.78 -1.57 -5.08
CA VAL A 186 -8.35 -1.54 -4.84
C VAL A 186 -7.91 -0.09 -4.85
N ILE A 187 -7.43 0.41 -3.70
CA ILE A 187 -6.99 1.80 -3.57
C ILE A 187 -5.50 1.83 -3.22
N GLY A 188 -4.73 2.53 -4.03
CA GLY A 188 -3.31 2.79 -3.78
C GLY A 188 -3.05 4.23 -3.39
N VAL A 189 -2.19 4.43 -2.38
CA VAL A 189 -1.64 5.72 -1.97
C VAL A 189 -0.13 5.67 -2.17
N ARG A 190 0.43 6.64 -2.88
CA ARG A 190 1.87 6.66 -3.15
C ARG A 190 2.66 6.86 -1.85
N LYS A 191 3.74 6.09 -1.67
CA LYS A 191 4.50 6.00 -0.40
C LYS A 191 5.23 7.29 0.02
N ASP A 192 5.38 8.25 -0.88
CA ASP A 192 5.90 9.58 -0.55
C ASP A 192 4.88 10.45 0.20
N LEU A 193 3.58 10.09 0.17
CA LEU A 193 2.52 10.72 0.96
C LEU A 193 2.48 10.14 2.38
N GLN A 194 3.50 10.49 3.17
CA GLN A 194 3.83 9.84 4.45
C GLN A 194 2.72 9.86 5.53
N ASN A 195 1.83 10.84 5.48
CA ASN A 195 0.77 11.02 6.49
C ASN A 195 -0.60 10.49 6.03
N ILE A 196 -0.65 9.80 4.88
CA ILE A 196 -1.89 9.32 4.27
C ILE A 196 -1.80 7.81 4.07
N SER A 197 -2.80 7.10 4.58
CA SER A 197 -3.02 5.68 4.32
C SER A 197 -4.21 5.48 3.38
N PRO A 198 -4.30 4.31 2.71
CA PRO A 198 -5.49 3.95 1.96
C PRO A 198 -6.81 4.00 2.75
N TYR A 199 -6.80 3.78 4.08
CA TYR A 199 -8.00 3.92 4.91
C TYR A 199 -8.50 5.37 5.00
N ASP A 200 -7.61 6.36 4.90
CA ASP A 200 -7.99 7.78 4.94
C ASP A 200 -8.74 8.21 3.68
N VAL A 201 -8.53 7.51 2.56
CA VAL A 201 -9.19 7.80 1.26
C VAL A 201 -10.28 6.80 0.90
N PHE A 202 -10.45 5.73 1.69
CA PHE A 202 -11.53 4.77 1.52
C PHE A 202 -12.90 5.45 1.73
N PRO A 203 -13.96 5.10 0.96
CA PRO A 203 -15.25 5.75 1.11
C PRO A 203 -15.82 5.49 2.51
N LYS A 204 -16.43 6.52 3.11
CA LYS A 204 -17.10 6.39 4.42
C LYS A 204 -18.39 5.59 4.28
N LYS A 205 -18.71 4.78 5.29
CA LYS A 205 -19.98 4.05 5.35
C LYS A 205 -21.17 5.01 5.46
N GLN A 206 -22.24 4.72 4.73
CA GLN A 206 -23.51 5.43 4.72
C GLN A 206 -24.64 4.41 4.57
N ALA A 207 -25.76 4.62 5.27
CA ALA A 207 -26.92 3.75 5.14
C ALA A 207 -27.66 4.03 3.82
N PRO A 208 -28.05 3.00 3.04
CA PRO A 208 -28.82 3.19 1.82
C PRO A 208 -30.26 3.60 2.13
N LYS A 209 -30.89 4.34 1.21
CA LYS A 209 -32.33 4.59 1.27
C LYS A 209 -33.12 3.36 0.80
N LYS A 210 -34.26 3.10 1.45
CA LYS A 210 -35.26 2.12 1.00
C LYS A 210 -36.02 2.66 -0.22
N LEU A 211 -36.51 1.78 -1.11
CA LEU A 211 -37.19 2.20 -2.34
C LEU A 211 -38.38 3.12 -2.09
N LYS A 212 -39.20 2.84 -1.06
CA LYS A 212 -40.36 3.68 -0.71
C LYS A 212 -39.99 5.16 -0.44
N ASN A 213 -38.82 5.39 0.14
CA ASN A 213 -38.30 6.73 0.41
C ASN A 213 -37.50 7.30 -0.77
N LEU A 214 -36.95 6.41 -1.60
CA LEU A 214 -36.14 6.81 -2.75
C LEU A 214 -37.01 7.29 -3.91
N PHE A 215 -38.19 6.70 -4.09
CA PHE A 215 -39.12 7.01 -5.20
C PHE A 215 -40.24 7.98 -4.80
N THR A 216 -40.16 8.56 -3.60
CA THR A 216 -41.13 9.56 -3.15
C THR A 216 -41.24 10.71 -4.16
N GLY A 217 -42.46 10.98 -4.63
CA GLY A 217 -42.75 12.03 -5.60
C GLY A 217 -42.73 11.61 -7.07
N LEU A 218 -42.37 10.36 -7.38
CA LEU A 218 -42.54 9.82 -8.74
C LEU A 218 -44.02 9.40 -8.95
N PRO A 219 -44.64 9.76 -10.09
CA PRO A 219 -45.99 9.30 -10.42
C PRO A 219 -46.00 7.80 -10.76
N GLU A 220 -47.13 7.12 -10.58
CA GLU A 220 -47.26 5.72 -11.02
C GLU A 220 -47.31 5.64 -12.55
N LEU A 221 -46.69 4.59 -13.13
CA LEU A 221 -46.77 4.27 -14.56
C LEU A 221 -47.63 3.01 -14.76
N LYS A 222 -48.91 3.21 -15.06
CA LYS A 222 -49.93 2.15 -15.14
C LYS A 222 -50.09 1.56 -16.53
N LYS A 223 -49.76 2.30 -17.58
CA LYS A 223 -49.95 1.87 -18.98
C LYS A 223 -48.67 1.20 -19.50
N MET A 224 -48.83 0.13 -20.28
CA MET A 224 -47.69 -0.58 -20.87
C MET A 224 -46.90 0.37 -21.80
N GLY A 225 -45.59 0.52 -21.56
CA GLY A 225 -44.74 1.46 -22.30
C GLY A 225 -44.98 2.95 -21.98
N GLU A 226 -45.55 3.26 -20.81
CA GLU A 226 -45.83 4.63 -20.41
C GLU A 226 -44.55 5.46 -20.21
N ILE A 227 -44.66 6.73 -20.60
CA ILE A 227 -43.64 7.75 -20.43
C ILE A 227 -44.28 8.86 -19.61
N SER A 228 -43.67 9.22 -18.48
CA SER A 228 -44.17 10.32 -17.65
C SER A 228 -44.27 11.63 -18.43
N GLU A 229 -45.32 12.39 -18.14
CA GLU A 229 -45.57 13.71 -18.73
C GLU A 229 -44.47 14.71 -18.34
N THR A 230 -43.97 14.62 -17.11
CA THR A 230 -43.04 15.59 -16.53
C THR A 230 -41.58 15.13 -16.51
N ASP A 231 -41.29 13.84 -16.69
CA ASP A 231 -39.93 13.30 -16.74
C ASP A 231 -39.77 12.20 -17.81
N ILE A 232 -39.09 12.52 -18.92
CA ILE A 232 -38.85 11.57 -20.01
C ILE A 232 -38.11 10.30 -19.55
N PHE A 233 -37.28 10.39 -18.52
CA PHE A 233 -36.54 9.25 -17.99
C PHE A 233 -37.36 8.44 -16.99
N HIS A 234 -38.49 8.95 -16.49
CA HIS A 234 -39.46 8.13 -15.79
C HIS A 234 -40.35 7.41 -16.81
N SER A 235 -39.72 6.45 -17.48
CA SER A 235 -40.29 5.66 -18.57
C SER A 235 -39.71 4.24 -18.58
N PHE A 236 -40.44 3.33 -19.21
CA PHE A 236 -40.02 1.96 -19.46
C PHE A 236 -40.48 1.50 -20.85
N ARG A 237 -39.77 0.52 -21.41
CA ARG A 237 -40.12 -0.03 -22.72
C ARG A 237 -41.47 -0.76 -22.70
N GLU A 238 -42.13 -0.76 -23.85
CA GLU A 238 -43.29 -1.59 -24.10
C GLU A 238 -42.88 -3.08 -24.18
N TYR A 239 -43.72 -3.95 -23.61
CA TYR A 239 -43.60 -5.41 -23.70
C TYR A 239 -44.82 -5.99 -24.43
N ASP A 240 -44.63 -7.19 -24.99
CA ASP A 240 -45.72 -7.97 -25.57
C ASP A 240 -46.82 -8.19 -24.51
N LEU A 241 -48.07 -7.86 -24.84
CA LEU A 241 -49.21 -7.92 -23.92
C LEU A 241 -49.44 -9.33 -23.37
N LYS A 242 -48.99 -10.39 -24.07
CA LYS A 242 -49.04 -11.76 -23.53
C LYS A 242 -48.18 -11.97 -22.28
N MET A 243 -47.23 -11.07 -22.01
CA MET A 243 -46.39 -11.10 -20.81
C MET A 243 -47.05 -10.45 -19.59
N LEU A 244 -48.08 -9.63 -19.77
CA LEU A 244 -48.76 -8.94 -18.68
C LEU A 244 -49.38 -9.92 -17.66
N PRO A 245 -50.10 -10.99 -18.08
CA PRO A 245 -50.66 -11.98 -17.16
C PRO A 245 -49.63 -12.68 -16.27
N TRP A 246 -48.35 -12.68 -16.68
CA TRP A 246 -47.27 -13.32 -15.92
C TRP A 246 -46.90 -12.55 -14.66
N ILE A 247 -47.09 -11.22 -14.66
CA ILE A 247 -46.63 -10.34 -13.58
C ILE A 247 -47.74 -9.58 -12.85
N GLU A 248 -48.93 -9.44 -13.46
CA GLU A 248 -49.99 -8.55 -12.97
C GLU A 248 -50.51 -8.89 -11.56
N ASN A 249 -50.54 -10.18 -11.21
CA ASN A 249 -51.08 -10.66 -9.93
C ASN A 249 -49.98 -11.01 -8.90
N LEU A 250 -48.71 -10.77 -9.23
CA LEU A 250 -47.62 -11.08 -8.32
C LEU A 250 -47.63 -10.13 -7.12
N LYS A 251 -47.39 -10.68 -5.93
CA LYS A 251 -47.12 -9.91 -4.71
C LYS A 251 -45.65 -9.51 -4.64
N GLU A 252 -45.29 -8.58 -3.75
CA GLU A 252 -43.90 -8.24 -3.46
C GLU A 252 -43.07 -9.50 -3.18
N GLY A 253 -41.91 -9.62 -3.83
CA GLY A 253 -41.03 -10.78 -3.70
C GLY A 253 -41.44 -12.03 -4.49
N GLN A 254 -42.65 -12.08 -5.05
CA GLN A 254 -43.13 -13.23 -5.81
C GLN A 254 -42.59 -13.21 -7.25
N SER A 255 -42.24 -14.38 -7.76
CA SER A 255 -41.84 -14.63 -9.14
C SER A 255 -42.98 -15.19 -9.98
N ALA A 256 -43.02 -14.85 -11.26
CA ALA A 256 -43.98 -15.41 -12.23
C ALA A 256 -43.92 -16.95 -12.35
N PHE A 257 -42.84 -17.60 -11.90
CA PHE A 257 -42.75 -19.06 -11.84
C PHE A 257 -43.57 -19.68 -10.70
N GLN A 258 -44.11 -18.85 -9.80
CA GLN A 258 -44.95 -19.26 -8.68
C GLN A 258 -46.44 -19.04 -8.98
N ASN A 259 -46.81 -18.76 -10.24
CA ASN A 259 -48.20 -18.72 -10.66
C ASN A 259 -48.78 -20.14 -10.67
N GLU A 260 -50.04 -20.28 -10.25
CA GLU A 260 -50.77 -21.56 -10.24
C GLU A 260 -51.33 -21.91 -11.63
N GLU A 261 -51.76 -20.90 -12.40
CA GLU A 261 -52.24 -21.08 -13.76
C GLU A 261 -51.07 -21.23 -14.74
N GLU A 262 -51.01 -22.34 -15.49
CA GLU A 262 -49.95 -22.60 -16.48
C GLU A 262 -49.82 -21.49 -17.53
N SER A 263 -50.95 -20.91 -17.96
CA SER A 263 -50.99 -19.79 -18.92
C SER A 263 -50.27 -18.53 -18.40
N ARG A 264 -50.11 -18.40 -17.08
CA ARG A 264 -49.42 -17.28 -16.41
C ARG A 264 -47.97 -17.56 -16.09
N ILE A 265 -47.50 -18.78 -16.28
CA ILE A 265 -46.08 -19.11 -16.12
C ILE A 265 -45.34 -18.65 -17.38
N PRO A 266 -44.20 -17.92 -17.28
CA PRO A 266 -43.49 -17.42 -18.45
C PRO A 266 -43.12 -18.54 -19.43
N HIS A 267 -43.61 -18.45 -20.66
CA HIS A 267 -43.45 -19.48 -21.68
C HIS A 267 -43.21 -18.90 -23.09
N ARG A 268 -42.87 -19.79 -24.02
CA ARG A 268 -42.77 -19.52 -25.46
C ARG A 268 -43.58 -20.57 -26.20
N ILE A 269 -44.13 -20.19 -27.36
CA ILE A 269 -44.78 -21.12 -28.27
C ILE A 269 -43.79 -21.40 -29.40
N VAL A 270 -43.37 -22.65 -29.56
CA VAL A 270 -42.49 -23.12 -30.63
C VAL A 270 -43.18 -24.30 -31.29
N ASP A 271 -43.47 -24.19 -32.59
CA ASP A 271 -44.19 -25.22 -33.37
C ASP A 271 -45.52 -25.66 -32.72
N GLY A 272 -46.29 -24.69 -32.21
CA GLY A 272 -47.56 -24.93 -31.52
C GLY A 272 -47.45 -25.53 -30.12
N LYS A 273 -46.23 -25.82 -29.62
CA LYS A 273 -46.01 -26.37 -28.28
C LYS A 273 -45.59 -25.29 -27.28
N VAL A 274 -46.14 -25.37 -26.07
CA VAL A 274 -45.78 -24.49 -24.94
C VAL A 274 -44.47 -24.97 -24.32
N ILE A 275 -43.46 -24.10 -24.31
CA ILE A 275 -42.16 -24.33 -23.68
C ILE A 275 -41.97 -23.31 -22.56
N PHE A 276 -42.03 -23.77 -21.31
CA PHE A 276 -41.80 -22.92 -20.15
C PHE A 276 -40.35 -22.42 -20.08
N ASN A 277 -40.19 -21.15 -19.71
CA ASN A 277 -38.88 -20.56 -19.47
C ASN A 277 -38.21 -21.21 -18.25
N LYS A 278 -36.88 -21.19 -18.20
CA LYS A 278 -36.13 -21.78 -17.06
C LYS A 278 -35.72 -20.73 -16.03
N ASN A 279 -36.11 -20.96 -14.76
CA ASN A 279 -35.69 -20.16 -13.62
C ASN A 279 -34.32 -20.59 -13.05
N LYS A 280 -33.24 -20.46 -13.83
CA LYS A 280 -31.91 -20.91 -13.40
C LYS A 280 -31.34 -20.16 -12.18
N ASN A 281 -31.82 -18.95 -11.87
CA ASN A 281 -31.25 -18.10 -10.82
C ASN A 281 -32.25 -17.70 -9.71
N GLY A 282 -33.48 -18.25 -9.72
CA GLY A 282 -34.49 -18.03 -8.68
C GLY A 282 -35.29 -16.73 -8.77
N ASP A 283 -34.72 -15.66 -9.35
CA ASP A 283 -35.20 -14.27 -9.20
C ASP A 283 -35.62 -13.59 -10.51
N LYS A 284 -35.89 -14.39 -11.55
CA LYS A 284 -36.42 -13.90 -12.82
C LYS A 284 -37.91 -13.59 -12.69
N TYR A 285 -38.37 -12.54 -13.38
CA TYR A 285 -39.78 -12.12 -13.34
C TYR A 285 -40.31 -11.94 -11.91
N ALA A 286 -39.45 -11.50 -10.98
CA ALA A 286 -39.80 -11.35 -9.59
C ALA A 286 -39.98 -9.87 -9.23
N ARG A 287 -41.07 -9.56 -8.52
CA ARG A 287 -41.28 -8.23 -7.94
C ARG A 287 -40.28 -7.97 -6.83
N TRP A 288 -39.73 -6.77 -6.80
CA TRP A 288 -38.89 -6.35 -5.68
C TRP A 288 -39.73 -5.90 -4.47
N TYR A 289 -39.05 -5.41 -3.43
CA TYR A 289 -39.66 -5.01 -2.16
C TYR A 289 -39.59 -3.50 -1.97
N TRP A 290 -40.67 -2.88 -1.47
CA TRP A 290 -40.70 -1.45 -1.12
C TRP A 290 -39.82 -1.12 0.08
N ASP A 291 -39.76 -2.02 1.06
CA ASP A 291 -39.06 -1.80 2.34
C ASP A 291 -37.57 -2.22 2.31
N LYS A 292 -37.01 -2.44 1.12
CA LYS A 292 -35.58 -2.73 0.91
C LYS A 292 -34.90 -1.66 0.07
N GLU A 293 -33.57 -1.62 0.09
CA GLU A 293 -32.77 -0.92 -0.91
C GLU A 293 -32.98 -1.53 -2.32
N GLY A 294 -32.53 -0.82 -3.35
CA GLY A 294 -32.60 -1.31 -4.72
C GLY A 294 -31.81 -2.61 -4.95
N PRO A 295 -32.28 -3.47 -5.88
CA PRO A 295 -31.52 -4.65 -6.28
C PRO A 295 -30.25 -4.26 -7.04
N CYS A 296 -29.38 -5.23 -7.33
CA CYS A 296 -28.23 -4.99 -8.19
C CYS A 296 -28.70 -4.55 -9.57
N VAL A 297 -28.28 -3.37 -10.02
CA VAL A 297 -28.63 -2.88 -11.36
C VAL A 297 -27.73 -3.55 -12.40
N HIS A 298 -28.32 -4.43 -13.21
CA HIS A 298 -27.66 -5.15 -14.31
C HIS A 298 -27.73 -4.38 -15.63
N THR A 299 -26.95 -4.80 -16.64
CA THR A 299 -26.97 -4.16 -17.97
C THR A 299 -28.31 -4.34 -18.68
N ARG A 300 -28.88 -5.54 -18.63
CA ARG A 300 -30.23 -5.84 -19.13
C ARG A 300 -31.31 -5.60 -18.07
N ASN A 301 -31.31 -4.40 -17.50
CA ASN A 301 -32.38 -3.94 -16.61
C ASN A 301 -33.69 -3.61 -17.36
N ASP A 302 -33.67 -3.68 -18.69
CA ASP A 302 -34.81 -3.49 -19.57
C ASP A 302 -35.67 -4.75 -19.76
N ILE A 303 -35.31 -5.91 -19.20
CA ILE A 303 -36.03 -7.17 -19.46
C ILE A 303 -36.68 -7.70 -18.19
N LEU A 304 -37.96 -8.06 -18.25
CA LEU A 304 -38.69 -8.73 -17.16
C LEU A 304 -38.06 -10.05 -16.71
N SER A 305 -37.43 -10.78 -17.64
CA SER A 305 -36.77 -12.07 -17.38
C SER A 305 -35.39 -11.94 -16.76
N SER A 306 -34.90 -10.72 -16.59
CA SER A 306 -33.67 -10.42 -15.88
C SER A 306 -33.91 -10.46 -14.37
N GLN A 307 -32.82 -10.46 -13.61
CA GLN A 307 -32.86 -10.64 -12.16
C GLN A 307 -33.38 -9.38 -11.47
N ASN A 308 -34.44 -9.52 -10.68
CA ASN A 308 -34.97 -8.47 -9.81
C ASN A 308 -35.23 -7.13 -10.52
N THR A 309 -35.77 -7.17 -11.74
CA THR A 309 -36.05 -5.96 -12.53
C THR A 309 -37.47 -5.44 -12.40
N VAL A 310 -38.40 -6.23 -11.86
CA VAL A 310 -39.84 -5.90 -11.83
C VAL A 310 -40.15 -4.98 -10.63
N HIS A 311 -40.93 -3.93 -10.90
CA HIS A 311 -41.34 -2.94 -9.89
C HIS A 311 -42.11 -3.61 -8.73
N PRO A 312 -42.00 -3.12 -7.48
CA PRO A 312 -42.66 -3.74 -6.33
C PRO A 312 -44.19 -3.85 -6.45
N SER A 313 -44.85 -2.94 -7.18
CA SER A 313 -46.31 -2.93 -7.34
C SER A 313 -46.82 -2.75 -8.78
N GLU A 314 -45.99 -2.26 -9.70
CA GLU A 314 -46.43 -1.87 -11.05
C GLU A 314 -46.04 -2.93 -12.09
N ASN A 315 -46.84 -3.09 -13.15
CA ASN A 315 -46.69 -4.18 -14.13
C ASN A 315 -45.60 -3.88 -15.19
N ARG A 316 -44.40 -3.58 -14.70
CA ARG A 316 -43.27 -3.09 -15.50
C ARG A 316 -41.93 -3.38 -14.82
N VAL A 317 -40.87 -3.15 -15.57
CA VAL A 317 -39.53 -3.02 -14.98
C VAL A 317 -39.34 -1.64 -14.33
N PHE A 318 -38.26 -1.49 -13.57
CA PHE A 318 -37.83 -0.18 -13.10
C PHE A 318 -37.58 0.80 -14.27
N SER A 319 -38.05 2.02 -14.09
CA SER A 319 -37.88 3.12 -15.04
C SER A 319 -36.42 3.58 -15.09
N ILE A 320 -36.00 4.32 -16.12
CA ILE A 320 -34.63 4.86 -16.19
C ILE A 320 -34.34 5.77 -14.98
N ARG A 321 -35.28 6.65 -14.59
CA ARG A 321 -35.21 7.52 -13.41
C ARG A 321 -35.02 6.75 -12.11
N GLU A 322 -35.81 5.70 -11.90
CA GLU A 322 -35.69 4.85 -10.70
C GLU A 322 -34.30 4.22 -10.61
N LEU A 323 -33.76 3.72 -11.73
CA LEU A 323 -32.41 3.18 -11.80
C LEU A 323 -31.33 4.25 -11.55
N MET A 324 -31.52 5.47 -12.04
CA MET A 324 -30.63 6.60 -11.75
C MET A 324 -30.59 6.90 -10.25
N LEU A 325 -31.74 6.93 -9.56
CA LEU A 325 -31.83 7.14 -8.12
C LEU A 325 -31.16 6.00 -7.33
N MET A 326 -31.35 4.74 -7.75
CA MET A 326 -30.69 3.57 -7.16
C MET A 326 -29.16 3.63 -7.27
N MET A 327 -28.66 4.19 -8.37
CA MET A 327 -27.22 4.35 -8.65
C MET A 327 -26.66 5.70 -8.18
N SER A 328 -27.46 6.48 -7.45
CA SER A 328 -27.11 7.82 -6.95
C SER A 328 -26.63 8.78 -8.06
N ILE A 329 -27.18 8.64 -9.27
CA ILE A 329 -26.87 9.51 -10.41
C ILE A 329 -27.60 10.84 -10.20
N PRO A 330 -26.88 11.98 -10.12
CA PRO A 330 -27.51 13.27 -9.87
C PRO A 330 -28.34 13.74 -11.07
N GLU A 331 -29.36 14.54 -10.81
CA GLU A 331 -30.22 15.13 -11.86
C GLU A 331 -29.43 16.00 -12.85
N ALA A 332 -28.33 16.61 -12.39
CA ALA A 332 -27.43 17.40 -13.23
C ALA A 332 -26.68 16.57 -14.28
N PHE A 333 -26.69 15.24 -14.20
CA PHE A 333 -26.05 14.37 -15.19
C PHE A 333 -26.87 14.34 -16.48
N LYS A 334 -26.25 14.75 -17.60
CA LYS A 334 -26.90 14.88 -18.90
C LYS A 334 -26.70 13.62 -19.74
N TRP A 335 -27.79 13.03 -20.25
CA TRP A 335 -27.73 11.88 -21.16
C TRP A 335 -27.66 12.27 -22.65
N SER A 336 -28.00 13.51 -22.98
CA SER A 336 -28.00 14.04 -24.36
C SER A 336 -27.49 15.49 -24.41
N ASN A 337 -27.21 15.98 -25.61
CA ASN A 337 -26.93 17.40 -25.86
C ASN A 337 -28.16 18.30 -25.64
N THR A 338 -29.38 17.75 -25.76
CA THR A 338 -30.61 18.43 -25.39
C THR A 338 -30.79 18.39 -23.88
N ALA A 339 -31.08 19.54 -23.28
CA ALA A 339 -31.35 19.65 -21.85
C ALA A 339 -32.62 18.87 -21.45
N THR A 340 -32.62 18.24 -20.27
CA THR A 340 -33.72 17.38 -19.80
C THR A 340 -35.04 18.15 -19.72
N GLU A 341 -35.03 19.42 -19.34
CA GLU A 341 -36.22 20.27 -19.29
C GLU A 341 -36.85 20.44 -20.68
N LYS A 342 -36.04 20.49 -21.75
CA LYS A 342 -36.54 20.54 -23.12
C LYS A 342 -37.09 19.19 -23.56
N LEU A 343 -36.43 18.09 -23.21
CA LEU A 343 -36.93 16.73 -23.48
C LEU A 343 -38.27 16.47 -22.79
N ASN A 344 -38.45 16.97 -21.57
CA ASN A 344 -39.70 16.81 -20.82
C ASN A 344 -40.87 17.56 -21.46
N LYS A 345 -40.61 18.65 -22.20
CA LYS A 345 -41.61 19.44 -22.95
C LYS A 345 -41.93 18.90 -24.35
N MET A 346 -41.23 17.85 -24.81
CA MET A 346 -41.51 17.23 -26.10
C MET A 346 -42.90 16.57 -26.13
N THR A 347 -43.49 16.50 -27.32
CA THR A 347 -44.71 15.72 -27.56
C THR A 347 -44.48 14.23 -27.29
N SER A 348 -45.56 13.48 -27.07
CA SER A 348 -45.46 12.03 -26.81
C SER A 348 -44.72 11.27 -27.94
N LEU A 349 -44.95 11.66 -29.20
CA LEU A 349 -44.28 11.06 -30.37
C LEU A 349 -42.77 11.34 -30.35
N GLU A 350 -42.37 12.58 -30.10
CA GLU A 350 -40.95 12.97 -30.01
C GLU A 350 -40.24 12.26 -28.85
N LYS A 351 -40.88 12.17 -27.68
CA LYS A 351 -40.36 11.42 -26.53
C LYS A 351 -40.12 9.94 -26.90
N LYS A 352 -41.07 9.29 -27.58
CA LYS A 352 -40.94 7.91 -28.06
C LYS A 352 -39.78 7.76 -29.05
N MET A 353 -39.62 8.70 -29.99
CA MET A 353 -38.52 8.67 -30.96
C MET A 353 -37.16 8.81 -30.28
N PHE A 354 -37.05 9.70 -29.29
CA PHE A 354 -35.83 9.85 -28.49
C PHE A 354 -35.50 8.57 -27.71
N LEU A 355 -36.46 8.01 -26.98
CA LEU A 355 -36.24 6.81 -26.17
C LEU A 355 -35.92 5.59 -27.03
N LYS A 356 -36.57 5.41 -28.18
CA LYS A 356 -36.26 4.33 -29.14
C LYS A 356 -34.79 4.34 -29.56
N LYS A 357 -34.17 5.52 -29.64
CA LYS A 357 -32.76 5.69 -30.00
C LYS A 357 -31.82 5.51 -28.81
N GLU A 358 -32.14 6.12 -27.67
CA GLU A 358 -31.18 6.29 -26.57
C GLU A 358 -31.39 5.34 -25.37
N GLU A 359 -32.60 4.84 -25.14
CA GLU A 359 -32.97 4.10 -23.92
C GLU A 359 -32.02 2.93 -23.64
N LEU A 360 -31.78 2.07 -24.63
CA LEU A 360 -30.96 0.87 -24.44
C LEU A 360 -29.51 1.24 -24.10
N ASN A 361 -28.97 2.29 -24.73
CA ASN A 361 -27.62 2.77 -24.44
C ASN A 361 -27.55 3.34 -23.01
N ILE A 362 -28.52 4.15 -22.59
CA ILE A 362 -28.61 4.69 -21.23
C ILE A 362 -28.66 3.55 -20.21
N ARG A 363 -29.57 2.59 -20.39
CA ARG A 363 -29.73 1.44 -19.48
C ARG A 363 -28.47 0.59 -19.37
N HIS A 364 -27.78 0.32 -20.48
CA HIS A 364 -26.49 -0.37 -20.46
C HIS A 364 -25.43 0.41 -19.68
N CYS A 365 -25.34 1.72 -19.89
CA CYS A 365 -24.39 2.57 -19.17
C CYS A 365 -24.65 2.58 -17.67
N ILE A 366 -25.91 2.68 -17.24
CA ILE A 366 -26.29 2.61 -15.82
C ILE A 366 -25.91 1.25 -15.22
N GLY A 367 -26.21 0.14 -15.91
CA GLY A 367 -25.89 -1.20 -15.42
C GLY A 367 -24.39 -1.50 -15.30
N GLU A 368 -23.57 -0.94 -16.17
CA GLU A 368 -22.11 -1.11 -16.12
C GLU A 368 -21.43 -0.17 -15.12
N ALA A 369 -21.98 1.02 -14.91
CA ALA A 369 -21.35 2.06 -14.12
C ALA A 369 -21.09 1.67 -12.65
N VAL A 370 -20.06 2.30 -12.09
CA VAL A 370 -19.95 2.49 -10.65
C VAL A 370 -20.95 3.57 -10.23
N PRO A 371 -21.72 3.38 -9.14
CA PRO A 371 -22.62 4.42 -8.62
C PRO A 371 -21.87 5.73 -8.35
N THR A 372 -22.44 6.86 -8.75
CA THR A 372 -21.79 8.18 -8.67
C THR A 372 -21.42 8.53 -7.23
N GLY A 373 -22.32 8.28 -6.27
CA GLY A 373 -22.09 8.57 -4.85
C GLY A 373 -20.90 7.82 -4.23
N VAL A 374 -20.50 6.67 -4.77
CA VAL A 374 -19.32 5.92 -4.28
C VAL A 374 -18.04 6.66 -4.66
N PHE A 375 -17.88 7.02 -5.93
CA PHE A 375 -16.70 7.76 -6.39
C PHE A 375 -16.70 9.21 -5.91
N GLU A 376 -17.86 9.83 -5.73
CA GLU A 376 -17.97 11.13 -5.05
C GLU A 376 -17.42 11.06 -3.62
N ASN A 377 -17.78 10.02 -2.86
CA ASN A 377 -17.28 9.83 -1.50
C ASN A 377 -15.76 9.67 -1.49
N ILE A 378 -15.19 8.85 -2.38
CA ILE A 378 -13.73 8.71 -2.51
C ILE A 378 -13.07 10.04 -2.88
N ALA A 379 -13.60 10.75 -3.88
CA ALA A 379 -13.07 12.04 -4.31
C ALA A 379 -13.09 13.07 -3.18
N LYS A 380 -14.18 13.12 -2.40
CA LYS A 380 -14.30 13.96 -1.21
C LYS A 380 -13.21 13.63 -0.19
N ARG A 381 -12.99 12.35 0.10
CA ARG A 381 -11.95 11.90 1.05
C ARG A 381 -10.55 12.27 0.58
N ILE A 382 -10.24 12.08 -0.70
CA ILE A 382 -8.96 12.50 -1.30
C ILE A 382 -8.79 14.03 -1.17
N LYS A 383 -9.82 14.81 -1.47
CA LYS A 383 -9.80 16.27 -1.34
C LYS A 383 -9.61 16.71 0.11
N GLU A 384 -10.25 16.06 1.08
CA GLU A 384 -10.08 16.33 2.51
C GLU A 384 -8.62 16.13 2.94
N VAL A 385 -8.02 14.96 2.64
CA VAL A 385 -6.65 14.65 3.06
C VAL A 385 -5.60 15.53 2.38
N LEU A 386 -5.81 15.89 1.10
CA LEU A 386 -4.90 16.80 0.38
C LEU A 386 -4.99 18.25 0.85
N ASN A 387 -6.12 18.66 1.44
CA ASN A 387 -6.27 20.01 2.00
C ASN A 387 -5.93 20.10 3.49
N GLN A 388 -5.72 18.97 4.17
CA GLN A 388 -5.38 18.96 5.58
C GLN A 388 -4.00 19.61 5.80
N LYS A 389 -3.93 20.58 6.72
CA LYS A 389 -2.66 21.20 7.10
C LYS A 389 -1.78 20.18 7.82
N VAL A 390 -0.60 19.92 7.26
CA VAL A 390 0.48 19.19 7.94
C VAL A 390 1.37 20.21 8.63
N LEU A 391 1.50 20.11 9.94
CA LEU A 391 2.39 21.01 10.69
C LEU A 391 3.85 20.73 10.38
N SER A 392 4.64 21.80 10.25
CA SER A 392 6.10 21.71 10.24
C SER A 392 6.65 21.48 11.65
N LEU A 393 7.87 20.93 11.74
CA LEU A 393 8.55 20.75 13.02
C LEU A 393 8.70 22.06 13.80
N LYS A 394 8.92 23.18 13.09
CA LYS A 394 8.99 24.51 13.70
C LYS A 394 7.66 24.91 14.33
N GLU A 395 6.54 24.68 13.64
CA GLU A 395 5.21 24.96 14.19
C GLU A 395 4.90 24.07 15.39
N ILE A 396 5.20 22.76 15.31
CA ILE A 396 5.02 21.83 16.42
C ILE A 396 5.82 22.29 17.64
N ASN A 397 7.10 22.60 17.49
CA ASN A 397 7.96 23.06 18.58
C ASN A 397 7.46 24.38 19.19
N ASN A 398 6.93 25.29 18.36
CA ASN A 398 6.34 26.55 18.84
C ASN A 398 5.08 26.28 19.69
N ILE A 399 4.20 25.37 19.25
CA ILE A 399 3.01 24.97 20.02
C ILE A 399 3.44 24.36 21.35
N ILE A 400 4.37 23.40 21.32
CA ILE A 400 4.87 22.73 22.53
C ILE A 400 5.43 23.74 23.53
N LYS A 401 6.24 24.70 23.07
CA LYS A 401 6.81 25.74 23.94
C LYS A 401 5.75 26.69 24.48
N LYS A 402 4.82 27.14 23.63
CA LYS A 402 3.78 28.11 23.99
C LYS A 402 2.80 27.54 25.03
N GLU A 403 2.33 26.32 24.78
CA GLU A 403 1.31 25.65 25.60
C GLU A 403 1.94 24.77 26.70
N LYS A 404 3.28 24.80 26.86
CA LYS A 404 4.06 24.02 27.84
C LYS A 404 3.73 22.52 27.81
N LEU A 405 3.66 21.94 26.61
CA LEU A 405 3.19 20.56 26.41
C LEU A 405 4.16 19.48 26.88
N ASN A 406 5.36 19.84 27.33
CA ASN A 406 6.30 18.89 27.96
C ASN A 406 5.75 18.35 29.29
N GLU A 407 4.81 19.06 29.91
CA GLU A 407 4.06 18.59 31.08
C GLU A 407 2.85 17.76 30.62
N THR A 408 2.74 16.52 31.11
CA THR A 408 1.73 15.55 30.65
C THR A 408 0.31 16.07 30.86
N GLU A 409 0.04 16.77 31.95
CA GLU A 409 -1.29 17.37 32.23
C GLU A 409 -1.68 18.40 31.18
N ASN A 410 -0.75 19.28 30.79
CA ASN A 410 -0.96 20.29 29.75
C ASN A 410 -1.19 19.61 28.39
N LEU A 411 -0.42 18.58 28.06
CA LEU A 411 -0.61 17.82 26.82
C LEU A 411 -1.97 17.13 26.77
N VAL A 412 -2.41 16.49 27.86
CA VAL A 412 -3.73 15.87 27.97
C VAL A 412 -4.83 16.92 27.82
N SER A 413 -4.71 18.06 28.49
CA SER A 413 -5.66 19.18 28.38
C SER A 413 -5.72 19.72 26.94
N PHE A 414 -4.56 19.93 26.32
CA PHE A 414 -4.44 20.36 24.93
C PHE A 414 -5.13 19.39 23.99
N ILE A 415 -4.84 18.09 24.09
CA ILE A 415 -5.50 17.06 23.26
C ILE A 415 -7.02 17.09 23.51
N LYS A 416 -7.47 17.26 24.76
CA LYS A 416 -8.90 17.31 25.06
C LYS A 416 -9.62 18.46 24.36
N ASN A 417 -8.96 19.62 24.24
CA ASN A 417 -9.57 20.84 23.72
C ASN A 417 -9.35 21.02 22.21
N GLU A 418 -8.18 20.65 21.70
CA GLU A 418 -7.70 21.01 20.36
C GLU A 418 -7.72 19.85 19.34
N TYR A 419 -8.16 18.65 19.74
CA TYR A 419 -8.17 17.45 18.88
C TYR A 419 -8.82 17.69 17.51
N ASN A 420 -10.00 18.32 17.48
CA ASN A 420 -10.73 18.57 16.23
C ASN A 420 -10.07 19.64 15.35
N ASN A 421 -9.35 20.59 15.96
CA ASN A 421 -8.70 21.70 15.27
C ASN A 421 -7.44 21.23 14.52
N PHE A 422 -6.68 20.32 15.14
CA PHE A 422 -5.43 19.81 14.57
C PHE A 422 -5.61 18.49 13.80
N GLY A 423 -6.57 17.67 14.18
CA GLY A 423 -6.76 16.32 13.66
C GLY A 423 -5.71 15.32 14.18
N LEU A 424 -6.01 14.03 14.02
CA LEU A 424 -5.25 12.93 14.62
C LEU A 424 -3.75 12.95 14.29
N GLU A 425 -3.38 13.16 13.03
CA GLU A 425 -1.96 13.11 12.62
C GLU A 425 -1.10 14.20 13.23
N ASN A 426 -1.66 15.40 13.40
CA ASN A 426 -0.95 16.50 14.03
C ASN A 426 -0.90 16.28 15.55
N ILE A 427 -1.98 15.75 16.14
CA ILE A 427 -2.01 15.38 17.56
C ILE A 427 -0.95 14.32 17.89
N PHE A 428 -0.82 13.26 17.07
CA PHE A 428 0.22 12.25 17.26
C PHE A 428 1.62 12.88 17.19
N GLN A 429 1.88 13.70 16.17
CA GLN A 429 3.18 14.36 16.05
C GLN A 429 3.47 15.28 17.25
N ILE A 430 2.52 16.14 17.64
CA ILE A 430 2.68 17.03 18.80
C ILE A 430 2.97 16.21 20.07
N ALA A 431 2.20 15.16 20.31
CA ALA A 431 2.37 14.30 21.48
C ALA A 431 3.73 13.58 21.50
N GLU A 432 4.21 13.09 20.35
CA GLU A 432 5.55 12.50 20.27
C GLU A 432 6.65 13.53 20.54
N TYR A 433 6.59 14.70 19.90
CA TYR A 433 7.63 15.72 20.04
C TYR A 433 7.64 16.38 21.42
N ALA A 434 6.51 16.36 22.14
CA ALA A 434 6.39 16.87 23.51
C ALA A 434 7.00 15.90 24.55
N ASN A 435 7.12 14.61 24.25
CA ASN A 435 7.68 13.63 25.18
C ASN A 435 9.23 13.70 25.19
N SER A 436 9.79 14.45 26.14
CA SER A 436 11.24 14.61 26.33
C SER A 436 11.96 13.29 26.66
N SER A 437 11.33 12.39 27.41
CA SER A 437 11.91 11.11 27.83
C SER A 437 12.13 10.12 26.67
N ARG A 438 11.46 10.29 25.52
CA ARG A 438 11.65 9.42 24.35
C ARG A 438 12.93 9.69 23.58
N GLN A 439 13.44 10.92 23.58
CA GLN A 439 14.73 11.24 22.95
C GLN A 439 15.90 10.50 23.65
N GLU A 440 15.81 10.28 24.95
CA GLU A 440 16.80 9.55 25.76
C GLU A 440 16.68 8.01 25.64
N ASN A 441 15.50 7.52 25.25
CA ASN A 441 15.19 6.08 25.16
C ASN A 441 15.30 5.50 23.74
N SER A 442 15.68 6.32 22.73
CA SER A 442 15.78 5.88 21.32
C SER A 442 14.48 5.23 20.81
N ALA A 443 13.33 5.73 21.25
CA ALA A 443 12.02 5.36 20.74
C ALA A 443 11.63 6.35 19.63
N PHE A 444 11.33 5.84 18.44
CA PHE A 444 11.11 6.66 17.24
C PHE A 444 9.65 6.69 16.82
N PHE A 445 9.17 7.87 16.41
CA PHE A 445 7.82 8.06 15.89
C PHE A 445 7.58 7.23 14.62
N THR A 446 6.71 6.23 14.72
CA THR A 446 6.28 5.44 13.56
C THR A 446 5.22 6.20 12.78
N ARG A 447 5.61 6.74 11.63
CA ARG A 447 4.68 7.43 10.72
C ARG A 447 3.57 6.49 10.23
N LYS A 448 2.41 7.06 9.89
CA LYS A 448 1.25 6.32 9.39
C LYS A 448 1.56 5.46 8.16
N ASP A 449 2.30 5.98 7.18
CA ASP A 449 2.66 5.21 5.97
C ASP A 449 3.43 3.92 6.29
N ILE A 450 4.37 4.00 7.23
CA ILE A 450 5.20 2.88 7.68
C ILE A 450 4.36 1.89 8.50
N ALA A 451 3.56 2.39 9.43
CA ALA A 451 2.65 1.55 10.23
C ALA A 451 1.65 0.81 9.32
N TYR A 452 1.13 1.46 8.28
CA TYR A 452 0.25 0.83 7.30
C TYR A 452 0.96 -0.30 6.53
N THR A 453 2.23 -0.12 6.14
CA THR A 453 3.01 -1.15 5.45
C THR A 453 3.18 -2.42 6.28
N VAL A 454 3.22 -2.30 7.60
CA VAL A 454 3.18 -3.44 8.53
C VAL A 454 1.75 -4.00 8.59
N VAL A 455 0.77 -3.16 8.89
CA VAL A 455 -0.62 -3.57 9.15
C VAL A 455 -1.29 -4.25 7.96
N LYS A 456 -1.01 -3.79 6.73
CA LYS A 456 -1.66 -4.31 5.51
C LYS A 456 -1.46 -5.81 5.34
N ASP A 457 -0.28 -6.34 5.72
CA ASP A 457 0.10 -7.74 5.51
C ASP A 457 -0.10 -8.63 6.75
N LEU A 458 -0.59 -8.06 7.85
CA LEU A 458 -0.99 -8.84 9.01
C LEU A 458 -2.11 -9.83 8.65
N PRO A 459 -2.15 -11.01 9.30
CA PRO A 459 -3.15 -12.03 9.03
C PRO A 459 -4.57 -11.52 9.32
N ASN A 460 -5.52 -11.94 8.48
CA ASN A 460 -6.94 -11.62 8.67
C ASN A 460 -7.62 -12.52 9.74
N PHE A 461 -6.90 -13.52 10.29
CA PHE A 461 -7.41 -14.50 11.26
C PHE A 461 -8.75 -15.11 10.84
N LYS A 462 -8.83 -15.70 9.64
CA LYS A 462 -10.06 -16.29 9.10
C LYS A 462 -10.62 -17.32 10.10
N GLY A 463 -11.93 -17.30 10.33
CA GLY A 463 -12.61 -18.19 11.29
C GLY A 463 -12.56 -17.74 12.76
N LYS A 464 -11.59 -16.91 13.17
CA LYS A 464 -11.57 -16.33 14.52
C LYS A 464 -12.42 -15.05 14.60
N LYS A 465 -13.42 -15.06 15.49
CA LYS A 465 -14.30 -13.92 15.77
C LYS A 465 -13.70 -12.93 16.76
N ASN A 466 -12.99 -13.46 17.76
CA ASN A 466 -12.33 -12.70 18.82
C ASN A 466 -10.82 -12.88 18.66
N ILE A 467 -10.06 -11.81 18.84
CA ILE A 467 -8.60 -11.85 18.76
C ILE A 467 -7.97 -11.00 19.87
N LYS A 468 -6.78 -11.41 20.33
CA LYS A 468 -5.96 -10.70 21.32
C LYS A 468 -4.66 -10.21 20.69
N ILE A 469 -4.42 -8.91 20.79
CA ILE A 469 -3.26 -8.22 20.19
C ILE A 469 -2.44 -7.60 21.31
N LEU A 470 -1.13 -7.80 21.28
CA LEU A 470 -0.16 -7.14 22.15
C LEU A 470 0.64 -6.12 21.35
N GLU A 471 0.67 -4.87 21.83
CA GLU A 471 1.61 -3.86 21.32
C GLU A 471 2.66 -3.56 22.39
N PRO A 472 3.90 -4.11 22.25
CA PRO A 472 4.98 -3.81 23.16
C PRO A 472 5.55 -2.42 22.90
N SER A 473 5.82 -1.66 23.97
CA SER A 473 6.35 -0.28 23.88
C SER A 473 5.43 0.64 23.06
N VAL A 474 4.12 0.61 23.37
CA VAL A 474 3.05 1.24 22.60
C VAL A 474 3.21 2.76 22.40
N GLY A 475 3.80 3.46 23.35
CA GLY A 475 3.83 4.92 23.35
C GLY A 475 2.46 5.55 23.29
N ILE A 476 2.29 6.42 22.28
CA ILE A 476 1.01 7.07 21.98
C ILE A 476 0.15 6.27 20.98
N GLY A 477 0.51 5.02 20.65
CA GLY A 477 -0.33 4.07 19.91
C GLY A 477 -0.52 4.35 18.43
N ASN A 478 0.55 4.68 17.71
CA ASN A 478 0.51 4.99 16.27
C ASN A 478 -0.04 3.83 15.40
N PHE A 479 0.08 2.58 15.84
CA PHE A 479 -0.50 1.42 15.15
C PHE A 479 -2.01 1.25 15.39
N ILE A 480 -2.52 1.72 16.52
CA ILE A 480 -3.87 1.39 17.00
C ILE A 480 -4.97 1.80 16.02
N PRO A 481 -5.00 3.02 15.44
CA PRO A 481 -6.05 3.38 14.49
C PRO A 481 -6.08 2.47 13.26
N LEU A 482 -4.91 2.05 12.77
CA LEU A 482 -4.81 1.18 11.60
C LEU A 482 -5.20 -0.27 11.93
N LEU A 483 -4.84 -0.77 13.12
CA LEU A 483 -5.24 -2.10 13.60
C LEU A 483 -6.76 -2.19 13.81
N VAL A 484 -7.36 -1.12 14.34
CA VAL A 484 -8.82 -0.99 14.49
C VAL A 484 -9.52 -1.10 13.13
N GLU A 485 -9.03 -0.41 12.10
CA GLU A 485 -9.58 -0.51 10.75
C GLU A 485 -9.36 -1.90 10.14
N LYS A 486 -8.16 -2.47 10.26
CA LYS A 486 -7.82 -3.82 9.76
C LYS A 486 -8.74 -4.89 10.35
N TYR A 487 -9.06 -4.79 11.63
CA TYR A 487 -9.87 -5.76 12.36
C TYR A 487 -11.31 -5.30 12.63
N ARG A 488 -11.80 -4.30 11.89
CA ARG A 488 -13.17 -3.78 12.00
C ARG A 488 -14.28 -4.81 11.78
N THR A 489 -13.98 -5.94 11.14
CA THR A 489 -14.96 -7.01 10.88
C THR A 489 -15.02 -8.06 11.99
N LYS A 490 -14.10 -8.03 12.97
CA LYS A 490 -14.11 -8.91 14.13
C LYS A 490 -15.25 -8.57 15.07
N SER A 491 -15.73 -9.61 15.77
CA SER A 491 -16.76 -9.47 16.80
C SER A 491 -16.21 -8.78 18.03
N GLU A 492 -14.99 -9.13 18.42
CA GLU A 492 -14.26 -8.50 19.53
C GLU A 492 -12.75 -8.47 19.22
N VAL A 493 -12.08 -7.40 19.64
CA VAL A 493 -10.62 -7.28 19.57
C VAL A 493 -10.15 -6.73 20.90
N THR A 494 -9.28 -7.47 21.58
CA THR A 494 -8.66 -7.03 22.84
C THR A 494 -7.23 -6.62 22.57
N PHE A 495 -6.87 -5.41 22.97
CA PHE A 495 -5.53 -4.87 22.89
C PHE A 495 -4.93 -4.81 24.29
N ASP A 496 -3.80 -5.48 24.48
CA ASP A 496 -2.93 -5.27 25.63
C ASP A 496 -1.83 -4.31 25.20
N LEU A 497 -1.81 -3.13 25.82
CA LEU A 497 -0.97 -2.00 25.46
C LEU A 497 0.02 -1.76 26.59
N ILE A 498 1.29 -2.10 26.36
CA ILE A 498 2.33 -2.05 27.39
C ILE A 498 3.35 -0.95 27.11
N ASP A 499 3.58 -0.10 28.10
CA ASP A 499 4.67 0.87 28.10
C ASP A 499 5.23 1.03 29.51
N ILE A 500 6.53 1.27 29.60
CA ILE A 500 7.20 1.56 30.87
C ILE A 500 6.89 2.99 31.33
N ASP A 501 6.57 3.89 30.40
CA ASP A 501 6.20 5.27 30.68
C ASP A 501 4.68 5.44 30.85
N ASN A 502 4.25 5.64 32.10
CA ASN A 502 2.84 5.86 32.44
C ASN A 502 2.28 7.17 31.83
N ASN A 503 3.12 8.16 31.57
CA ASN A 503 2.68 9.41 30.94
C ASN A 503 2.26 9.16 29.49
N SER A 504 3.03 8.36 28.75
CA SER A 504 2.69 7.91 27.39
C SER A 504 1.35 7.17 27.36
N LEU A 505 1.10 6.26 28.30
CA LEU A 505 -0.18 5.54 28.42
C LEU A 505 -1.35 6.48 28.71
N THR A 506 -1.14 7.49 29.56
CA THR A 506 -2.16 8.50 29.90
C THR A 506 -2.53 9.34 28.67
N VAL A 507 -1.53 9.75 27.88
CA VAL A 507 -1.72 10.47 26.62
C VAL A 507 -2.46 9.58 25.60
N LEU A 508 -2.03 8.33 25.41
CA LEU A 508 -2.68 7.37 24.53
C LEU A 508 -4.15 7.18 24.90
N LYS A 509 -4.45 6.95 26.18
CA LYS A 509 -5.82 6.80 26.67
C LYS A 509 -6.68 8.01 26.27
N THR A 510 -6.14 9.22 26.46
CA THR A 510 -6.82 10.47 26.06
C THR A 510 -7.09 10.53 24.55
N ILE A 511 -6.14 10.11 23.71
CA ILE A 511 -6.33 10.05 22.25
C ILE A 511 -7.41 9.02 21.88
N LEU A 512 -7.39 7.82 22.46
CA LEU A 512 -8.37 6.77 22.19
C LEU A 512 -9.79 7.18 22.60
N GLU A 513 -9.94 7.92 23.70
CA GLU A 513 -11.23 8.52 24.11
C GLU A 513 -11.78 9.48 23.04
N LYS A 514 -10.92 10.24 22.35
CA LYS A 514 -11.32 11.15 21.27
C LYS A 514 -11.71 10.43 19.97
N LEU A 515 -11.18 9.24 19.72
CA LEU A 515 -11.53 8.43 18.54
C LEU A 515 -12.95 7.85 18.60
N LYS A 516 -13.59 7.82 19.78
CA LYS A 516 -14.96 7.30 19.98
C LYS A 516 -15.16 5.91 19.37
N LEU A 517 -14.23 5.01 19.65
CA LEU A 517 -14.22 3.67 19.07
C LEU A 517 -15.38 2.79 19.59
N PRO A 518 -15.91 1.86 18.77
CA PRO A 518 -16.94 0.92 19.21
C PRO A 518 -16.48 0.06 20.42
N LYS A 519 -17.41 -0.25 21.34
CA LYS A 519 -17.14 -1.03 22.58
C LYS A 519 -16.53 -2.42 22.37
N LYS A 520 -16.59 -2.96 21.15
CA LYS A 520 -15.97 -4.25 20.79
C LYS A 520 -14.43 -4.20 20.75
N PHE A 521 -13.85 -3.01 20.69
CA PHE A 521 -12.42 -2.80 20.83
C PHE A 521 -12.14 -2.53 22.31
N LYS A 522 -11.51 -3.49 22.98
CA LYS A 522 -11.15 -3.41 24.39
C LYS A 522 -9.67 -3.04 24.50
N PHE A 523 -9.34 -2.11 25.39
CA PHE A 523 -7.97 -1.62 25.58
C PHE A 523 -7.58 -1.81 27.05
N ASN A 524 -6.58 -2.67 27.27
CA ASN A 524 -5.95 -2.89 28.57
C ASN A 524 -4.62 -2.15 28.58
N PHE A 525 -4.48 -1.17 29.46
CA PHE A 525 -3.26 -0.39 29.61
C PHE A 525 -2.40 -0.99 30.73
N ILE A 526 -1.18 -1.37 30.41
CA ILE A 526 -0.27 -2.07 31.32
C ILE A 526 0.97 -1.19 31.48
N ASN A 527 1.11 -0.55 32.64
CA ASN A 527 2.35 0.16 32.96
C ASN A 527 3.37 -0.82 33.54
N ALA A 528 4.21 -1.37 32.68
CA ALA A 528 5.24 -2.34 33.05
C ALA A 528 6.36 -2.36 32.02
N ASP A 529 7.53 -2.86 32.44
CA ASP A 529 8.60 -3.20 31.50
C ASP A 529 8.23 -4.49 30.76
N PHE A 530 8.08 -4.39 29.43
CA PHE A 530 7.75 -5.53 28.59
C PHE A 530 8.72 -6.71 28.77
N LEU A 531 10.02 -6.49 28.95
CA LEU A 531 11.01 -7.56 29.03
C LEU A 531 10.94 -8.34 30.34
N THR A 532 10.53 -7.71 31.44
CA THR A 532 10.43 -8.37 32.75
C THR A 532 8.99 -8.73 33.15
N ASN A 533 7.97 -8.14 32.52
CA ASN A 533 6.57 -8.45 32.80
C ASN A 533 6.22 -9.91 32.49
N LEU A 534 5.50 -10.58 33.40
CA LEU A 534 5.02 -11.94 33.19
C LEU A 534 3.67 -11.93 32.48
N PHE A 535 3.51 -12.80 31.49
CA PHE A 535 2.30 -12.94 30.72
C PHE A 535 1.75 -14.37 30.86
N ASN A 536 0.47 -14.47 31.20
CA ASN A 536 -0.20 -15.76 31.40
C ASN A 536 -0.87 -16.28 30.11
N ASP A 537 -1.12 -15.38 29.15
CA ASP A 537 -1.82 -15.68 27.91
C ASP A 537 -0.88 -15.60 26.70
N LYS A 538 -1.15 -16.43 25.69
CA LYS A 538 -0.65 -16.24 24.34
C LYS A 538 -1.49 -15.20 23.60
N TYR A 539 -0.88 -14.55 22.62
CA TYR A 539 -1.53 -13.56 21.76
C TYR A 539 -1.69 -14.08 20.34
N ASP A 540 -2.75 -13.66 19.66
CA ASP A 540 -2.89 -13.91 18.23
C ASP A 540 -1.86 -13.11 17.42
N LEU A 541 -1.54 -11.91 17.90
CA LEU A 541 -0.61 -10.98 17.26
C LEU A 541 0.21 -10.22 18.30
N VAL A 542 1.52 -10.14 18.08
CA VAL A 542 2.40 -9.16 18.70
C VAL A 542 2.92 -8.22 17.60
N VAL A 543 2.65 -6.93 17.70
CA VAL A 543 3.01 -5.95 16.66
C VAL A 543 3.49 -4.65 17.28
N GLY A 544 4.53 -4.02 16.73
CA GLY A 544 4.98 -2.72 17.26
C GLY A 544 6.35 -2.25 16.77
N ASN A 545 6.86 -1.22 17.44
CA ASN A 545 8.17 -0.64 17.21
C ASN A 545 8.99 -0.65 18.53
N PRO A 546 9.78 -1.70 18.81
CA PRO A 546 10.61 -1.78 20.01
C PRO A 546 11.67 -0.66 20.10
N PRO A 547 12.18 -0.34 21.30
CA PRO A 547 13.25 0.64 21.47
C PRO A 547 14.59 0.15 20.89
N TYR A 548 15.35 1.04 20.25
CA TYR A 548 16.61 0.69 19.58
C TYR A 548 17.87 0.92 20.44
N LYS A 549 17.70 1.24 21.73
CA LYS A 549 18.80 1.57 22.64
C LYS A 549 19.71 0.35 22.87
N LYS A 550 21.03 0.60 22.89
CA LYS A 550 22.04 -0.36 23.35
C LYS A 550 22.40 -0.06 24.80
N LEU A 551 22.33 -1.06 25.66
CA LEU A 551 22.70 -0.94 27.08
C LEU A 551 24.22 -1.10 27.23
N THR A 552 24.92 -0.03 27.62
CA THR A 552 26.39 -0.06 27.81
C THR A 552 26.81 0.13 29.27
N ASN A 553 26.04 0.85 30.08
CA ASN A 553 26.48 1.33 31.40
C ASN A 553 25.61 0.84 32.57
N ASN A 554 24.62 -0.04 32.32
CA ASN A 554 23.68 -0.52 33.35
C ASN A 554 23.70 -2.05 33.42
N ASN A 555 24.72 -2.59 34.10
CA ASN A 555 25.03 -4.02 34.12
C ASN A 555 23.94 -4.86 34.81
N GLU A 556 23.26 -4.34 35.83
CA GLU A 556 22.21 -5.07 36.55
C GLU A 556 20.93 -5.24 35.72
N VAL A 557 20.48 -4.18 35.03
CA VAL A 557 19.32 -4.27 34.13
C VAL A 557 19.64 -5.18 32.94
N LEU A 558 20.84 -5.05 32.38
CA LEU A 558 21.29 -5.92 31.29
C LEU A 558 21.35 -7.39 31.71
N ALA A 559 21.88 -7.68 32.90
CA ALA A 559 21.91 -9.04 33.44
C ALA A 559 20.49 -9.60 33.54
N ARG A 560 19.53 -8.82 34.07
CA ARG A 560 18.12 -9.22 34.13
C ARG A 560 17.51 -9.53 32.76
N TYR A 561 17.77 -8.71 31.73
CA TYR A 561 17.25 -8.96 30.39
C TYR A 561 17.91 -10.14 29.69
N LYS A 562 19.14 -10.49 30.06
CA LYS A 562 19.82 -11.69 29.57
C LYS A 562 19.34 -12.98 30.23
N ILE A 563 18.64 -12.92 31.37
CA ILE A 563 18.06 -14.12 32.00
C ILE A 563 17.02 -14.71 31.06
N GLY A 564 17.31 -15.92 30.54
CA GLY A 564 16.42 -16.65 29.64
C GLY A 564 16.45 -16.21 28.18
N ALA A 565 17.28 -15.21 27.82
CA ALA A 565 17.51 -14.85 26.42
C ALA A 565 18.47 -15.85 25.77
N LYS A 566 18.17 -16.26 24.53
CA LYS A 566 19.05 -17.11 23.73
C LYS A 566 20.25 -16.32 23.21
N ASN A 567 20.05 -15.09 22.69
CA ASN A 567 21.17 -14.23 22.32
C ASN A 567 21.67 -13.44 23.54
N ASN A 568 22.68 -13.98 24.23
CA ASN A 568 23.35 -13.32 25.35
C ASN A 568 24.57 -12.47 24.92
N GLU A 569 24.93 -12.46 23.63
CA GLU A 569 26.04 -11.70 23.07
C GLU A 569 25.66 -10.23 22.79
N THR A 570 24.37 -9.96 22.58
CA THR A 570 23.86 -8.61 22.33
C THR A 570 23.55 -7.83 23.61
N ASN A 571 23.64 -6.51 23.51
CA ASN A 571 23.11 -5.58 24.51
C ASN A 571 22.02 -4.66 23.94
N ASN A 572 21.51 -4.95 22.75
CA ASN A 572 20.48 -4.14 22.09
C ASN A 572 19.09 -4.60 22.51
N LEU A 573 18.27 -3.66 23.01
CA LEU A 573 16.93 -3.96 23.53
C LEU A 573 16.03 -4.64 22.51
N PHE A 574 16.01 -4.17 21.26
CA PHE A 574 15.13 -4.72 20.24
C PHE A 574 15.35 -6.23 20.01
N SER A 575 16.56 -6.76 20.23
CA SER A 575 16.81 -8.21 20.12
C SER A 575 16.06 -9.00 21.18
N PHE A 576 16.12 -8.56 22.44
CA PHE A 576 15.37 -9.18 23.53
C PHE A 576 13.85 -9.05 23.31
N PHE A 577 13.40 -7.94 22.74
CA PHE A 577 11.99 -7.74 22.38
C PHE A 577 11.53 -8.76 21.32
N ILE A 578 12.36 -9.05 20.31
CA ILE A 578 12.04 -10.06 19.27
C ILE A 578 11.83 -11.43 19.93
N GLU A 579 12.77 -11.88 20.76
CA GLU A 579 12.70 -13.20 21.39
C GLU A 579 11.46 -13.35 22.29
N LYS A 580 11.18 -12.34 23.11
CA LYS A 580 9.98 -12.34 23.95
C LYS A 580 8.69 -12.24 23.15
N ALA A 581 8.68 -11.45 22.06
CA ALA A 581 7.51 -11.39 21.19
C ALA A 581 7.21 -12.76 20.53
N ILE A 582 8.26 -13.47 20.09
CA ILE A 582 8.14 -14.83 19.54
C ILE A 582 7.58 -15.80 20.58
N SER A 583 8.00 -15.68 21.85
CA SER A 583 7.48 -16.52 22.92
C SER A 583 6.02 -16.21 23.30
N LEU A 584 5.44 -15.10 22.88
CA LEU A 584 4.09 -14.68 23.26
C LEU A 584 3.07 -14.74 22.12
N GLY A 585 3.47 -14.40 20.89
CA GLY A 585 2.58 -14.23 19.75
C GLY A 585 2.52 -15.42 18.82
N SER A 586 1.34 -15.72 18.28
CA SER A 586 1.18 -16.65 17.14
C SER A 586 1.73 -16.04 15.85
N PHE A 587 1.52 -14.73 15.68
CA PHE A 587 2.16 -13.91 14.65
C PHE A 587 2.92 -12.78 15.32
N VAL A 588 4.10 -12.45 14.78
CA VAL A 588 4.94 -11.36 15.27
C VAL A 588 5.35 -10.46 14.12
N SER A 589 5.16 -9.15 14.28
CA SER A 589 5.64 -8.17 13.31
C SER A 589 6.20 -6.93 13.98
N LEU A 590 7.51 -6.73 13.89
CA LEU A 590 8.20 -5.63 14.55
C LEU A 590 8.99 -4.78 13.55
N ILE A 591 9.06 -3.48 13.80
CA ILE A 591 10.00 -2.57 13.13
C ILE A 591 11.30 -2.55 13.94
N VAL A 592 12.43 -2.83 13.31
CA VAL A 592 13.71 -3.03 13.98
C VAL A 592 14.86 -2.43 13.16
N PRO A 593 16.02 -2.14 13.78
CA PRO A 593 17.19 -1.71 13.05
C PRO A 593 17.63 -2.74 11.99
N LYS A 594 18.02 -2.25 10.81
CA LYS A 594 18.54 -3.07 9.69
C LYS A 594 19.80 -3.83 10.05
N SER A 595 20.53 -3.42 11.09
CA SER A 595 21.68 -4.15 11.61
C SER A 595 21.35 -5.61 11.94
N LEU A 596 20.08 -5.92 12.29
CA LEU A 596 19.59 -7.29 12.50
C LEU A 596 19.99 -8.25 11.37
N ILE A 597 19.94 -7.79 10.11
CA ILE A 597 20.18 -8.65 8.94
C ILE A 597 21.63 -8.65 8.44
N ASN A 598 22.53 -7.84 9.03
CA ASN A 598 23.89 -7.63 8.52
C ASN A 598 25.00 -7.77 9.57
N SER A 599 24.71 -7.47 10.84
CA SER A 599 25.73 -7.38 11.89
C SER A 599 25.99 -8.74 12.57
N PRO A 600 27.26 -9.04 12.93
CA PRO A 600 27.60 -10.26 13.65
C PRO A 600 26.87 -10.39 15.00
N GLU A 601 26.62 -9.27 15.69
CA GLU A 601 25.96 -9.24 17.01
C GLU A 601 24.56 -9.91 17.01
N PHE A 602 23.94 -10.07 15.83
CA PHE A 602 22.60 -10.64 15.67
C PHE A 602 22.59 -11.98 14.94
N ASN A 603 23.71 -12.70 14.86
CA ASN A 603 23.76 -14.05 14.26
C ASN A 603 22.75 -14.99 14.95
N ILE A 604 22.82 -15.10 16.28
CA ILE A 604 21.91 -15.93 17.09
C ILE A 604 20.45 -15.47 16.92
N THR A 605 20.20 -14.15 16.92
CA THR A 605 18.85 -13.62 16.70
C THR A 605 18.30 -14.03 15.32
N ARG A 606 19.13 -14.08 14.27
CA ARG A 606 18.72 -14.56 12.94
C ARG A 606 18.45 -16.05 12.92
N GLU A 607 19.20 -16.86 13.65
CA GLU A 607 18.92 -18.30 13.81
C GLU A 607 17.54 -18.51 14.43
N ILE A 608 17.22 -17.78 15.51
CA ILE A 608 15.91 -17.82 16.16
C ILE A 608 14.79 -17.44 15.17
N LEU A 609 15.00 -16.41 14.36
CA LEU A 609 14.04 -16.01 13.33
C LEU A 609 13.87 -17.07 12.23
N ASN A 610 14.94 -17.79 11.88
CA ASN A 610 14.94 -18.84 10.86
C ASN A 610 14.29 -20.15 11.36
N GLU A 611 14.24 -20.37 12.68
CA GLU A 611 13.42 -21.43 13.29
C GLU A 611 11.92 -21.19 13.08
N GLN A 612 11.50 -19.93 12.87
CA GLN A 612 10.10 -19.55 12.68
C GLN A 612 9.71 -19.52 11.19
N ASN A 613 8.41 -19.47 10.91
CA ASN A 613 7.93 -19.25 9.55
C ASN A 613 7.98 -17.75 9.20
N LEU A 614 9.14 -17.27 8.75
CA LEU A 614 9.33 -15.88 8.30
C LEU A 614 8.60 -15.63 6.97
N LEU A 615 7.61 -14.74 6.93
CA LEU A 615 6.75 -14.52 5.76
C LEU A 615 7.17 -13.31 4.93
N LYS A 616 7.66 -12.25 5.59
CA LYS A 616 7.99 -10.98 4.92
C LYS A 616 9.14 -10.26 5.61
N ILE A 617 9.95 -9.56 4.82
CA ILE A 617 10.84 -8.48 5.25
C ILE A 617 10.53 -7.22 4.43
N CYS A 618 10.35 -6.08 5.09
CA CYS A 618 10.26 -4.79 4.43
C CYS A 618 11.47 -3.93 4.80
N ASP A 619 12.23 -3.46 3.80
CA ASP A 619 13.38 -2.58 4.00
C ASP A 619 13.00 -1.12 3.72
N TYR A 620 13.02 -0.30 4.77
CA TYR A 620 12.74 1.13 4.69
C TYR A 620 14.01 1.96 4.41
N GLY A 621 15.20 1.38 4.58
CA GLY A 621 16.46 2.13 4.63
C GLY A 621 16.39 3.27 5.64
N GLU A 622 16.94 4.44 5.29
CA GLU A 622 16.83 5.68 6.09
C GLU A 622 15.46 6.37 5.97
N LYS A 623 14.56 5.89 5.11
CA LYS A 623 13.26 6.53 4.87
C LYS A 623 12.21 6.19 5.94
N GLY A 624 12.52 5.25 6.83
CA GLY A 624 11.63 4.84 7.92
C GLY A 624 11.33 5.97 8.90
N PHE A 625 12.36 6.70 9.33
CA PHE A 625 12.25 7.73 10.37
C PHE A 625 12.95 9.03 9.95
N LYS A 626 12.22 10.15 9.91
CA LYS A 626 12.77 11.45 9.50
C LYS A 626 13.68 12.01 10.59
N GLY A 627 14.86 12.50 10.21
CA GLY A 627 15.80 13.16 11.13
C GLY A 627 16.65 12.19 11.96
N VAL A 628 16.49 10.88 11.76
CA VAL A 628 17.21 9.83 12.48
C VAL A 628 18.14 9.12 11.51
N LYS A 629 19.43 9.04 11.84
CA LYS A 629 20.44 8.35 11.00
C LYS A 629 20.46 6.84 11.27
N ILE A 630 19.29 6.20 11.28
CA ILE A 630 19.15 4.75 11.50
C ILE A 630 18.40 4.14 10.32
N GLU A 631 18.94 3.04 9.81
CA GLU A 631 18.28 2.24 8.80
C GLU A 631 17.41 1.19 9.48
N THR A 632 16.19 1.01 8.98
CA THR A 632 15.21 0.12 9.62
C THR A 632 14.56 -0.81 8.64
N ILE A 633 14.20 -1.98 9.15
CA ILE A 633 13.37 -2.96 8.45
C ILE A 633 12.15 -3.29 9.32
N SER A 634 11.14 -3.91 8.74
CA SER A 634 10.16 -4.69 9.50
C SER A 634 10.14 -6.12 9.00
N PHE A 635 9.69 -7.03 9.84
CA PHE A 635 9.44 -8.41 9.45
C PHE A 635 8.03 -8.84 9.86
N LEU A 636 7.55 -9.93 9.26
CA LEU A 636 6.36 -10.66 9.70
C LEU A 636 6.72 -12.15 9.76
N LEU A 637 6.44 -12.80 10.88
CA LEU A 637 6.61 -14.23 11.05
C LEU A 637 5.42 -14.87 11.76
N GLU A 638 5.31 -16.19 11.61
CA GLU A 638 4.40 -17.07 12.33
C GLU A 638 5.22 -18.07 13.17
N THR A 639 4.94 -18.16 14.47
CA THR A 639 5.81 -18.84 15.47
C THR A 639 5.50 -20.33 15.68
N SER A 640 4.39 -20.82 15.14
CA SER A 640 3.93 -22.20 15.33
C SER A 640 3.31 -22.77 14.06
N ALA A 641 3.85 -22.40 12.91
CA ALA A 641 3.40 -22.88 11.62
C ALA A 641 3.65 -24.38 11.49
N LYS A 642 2.63 -25.16 11.10
CA LYS A 642 2.79 -26.60 10.81
C LYS A 642 3.76 -26.88 9.65
N LYS A 643 3.88 -25.92 8.72
CA LYS A 643 4.78 -25.97 7.58
C LYS A 643 5.40 -24.59 7.38
N GLN A 644 6.71 -24.53 7.22
CA GLN A 644 7.40 -23.29 6.86
C GLN A 644 7.22 -22.99 5.37
N SER A 645 7.01 -21.72 5.03
CA SER A 645 7.03 -21.25 3.64
C SER A 645 8.44 -21.33 3.09
N GLU A 646 8.60 -21.83 1.86
CA GLU A 646 9.89 -21.87 1.16
C GLU A 646 10.36 -20.47 0.73
N ASN A 647 9.41 -19.58 0.48
CA ASN A 647 9.65 -18.21 0.03
C ASN A 647 9.38 -17.18 1.13
N VAL A 648 10.00 -16.02 0.97
CA VAL A 648 9.79 -14.80 1.76
C VAL A 648 9.51 -13.63 0.81
N LEU A 649 8.56 -12.77 1.19
CA LEU A 649 8.28 -11.55 0.45
C LEU A 649 9.23 -10.42 0.88
N ILE A 650 9.95 -9.83 -0.06
CA ILE A 650 10.86 -8.70 0.15
C ILE A 650 10.23 -7.44 -0.45
N GLU A 651 9.90 -6.46 0.40
CA GLU A 651 9.41 -5.14 -0.02
C GLU A 651 10.46 -4.07 0.26
N SER A 652 10.89 -3.31 -0.74
CA SER A 652 11.95 -2.31 -0.57
C SER A 652 11.50 -0.89 -0.93
N TYR A 653 11.69 0.04 0.00
CA TYR A 653 11.57 1.49 -0.23
C TYR A 653 12.80 2.08 -0.92
N ILE A 654 13.89 1.31 -0.98
CA ILE A 654 15.15 1.70 -1.61
C ILE A 654 15.05 1.47 -3.12
N THR A 655 14.76 0.24 -3.53
CA THR A 655 14.65 -0.16 -4.94
C THR A 655 13.23 0.05 -5.51
N LYS A 656 12.25 0.37 -4.65
CA LYS A 656 10.83 0.51 -5.01
C LYS A 656 10.28 -0.77 -5.66
N THR A 657 10.66 -1.93 -5.12
CA THR A 657 10.24 -3.25 -5.62
C THR A 657 9.56 -4.08 -4.54
N ILE A 658 8.75 -5.04 -4.97
CA ILE A 658 8.27 -6.16 -4.15
C ILE A 658 8.59 -7.43 -4.92
N GLU A 659 9.30 -8.35 -4.28
CA GLU A 659 9.74 -9.60 -4.89
C GLU A 659 9.52 -10.76 -3.91
N GLU A 660 8.99 -11.87 -4.40
CA GLU A 660 8.97 -13.13 -3.66
C GLU A 660 10.25 -13.91 -4.02
N LYS A 661 11.00 -14.34 -3.00
CA LYS A 661 12.25 -15.07 -3.19
C LYS A 661 12.38 -16.23 -2.23
N ASN A 662 13.10 -17.26 -2.68
CA ASN A 662 13.37 -18.43 -1.86
C ASN A 662 14.27 -18.09 -0.66
N LYS A 663 13.90 -18.58 0.53
CA LYS A 663 14.63 -18.34 1.78
C LYS A 663 16.01 -18.97 1.77
N SER A 664 16.16 -20.21 1.27
CA SER A 664 17.47 -20.89 1.25
C SER A 664 18.47 -20.15 0.35
N TYR A 665 17.97 -19.44 -0.66
CA TYR A 665 18.77 -18.57 -1.52
C TYR A 665 19.20 -17.28 -0.81
N LEU A 666 18.29 -16.57 -0.13
CA LEU A 666 18.61 -15.29 0.53
C LEU A 666 19.34 -15.44 1.86
N PHE A 667 19.05 -16.51 2.60
CA PHE A 667 19.56 -16.79 3.95
C PHE A 667 20.62 -17.90 3.94
N SER A 668 21.27 -18.11 2.80
CA SER A 668 22.30 -19.13 2.62
C SER A 668 23.48 -18.89 3.56
N ASN A 669 23.92 -19.96 4.24
CA ASN A 669 25.12 -19.97 5.07
C ASN A 669 26.43 -19.84 4.27
N LYS A 670 26.36 -19.76 2.93
CA LYS A 670 27.51 -19.45 2.07
C LYS A 670 28.05 -18.03 2.31
N PHE A 671 27.22 -17.13 2.83
CA PHE A 671 27.55 -15.74 3.08
C PHE A 671 27.41 -15.41 4.57
N PRO A 672 28.13 -14.39 5.09
CA PRO A 672 28.20 -14.12 6.53
C PRO A 672 26.88 -13.62 7.16
N TYR A 673 25.90 -13.21 6.33
CA TYR A 673 24.60 -12.72 6.77
C TYR A 673 23.57 -12.79 5.64
N TRP A 674 22.31 -12.50 5.95
CA TRP A 674 21.19 -12.57 5.01
C TRP A 674 21.33 -11.51 3.90
N LEU A 675 21.25 -11.92 2.64
CA LEU A 675 21.38 -11.01 1.48
C LEU A 675 20.03 -10.82 0.80
N ILE A 676 19.18 -9.95 1.35
CA ILE A 676 17.80 -9.74 0.87
C ILE A 676 17.71 -9.17 -0.55
N TYR A 677 18.80 -8.58 -1.07
CA TYR A 677 18.89 -8.08 -2.45
C TYR A 677 19.67 -9.00 -3.41
N ARG A 678 20.07 -10.19 -2.95
CA ARG A 678 20.80 -11.18 -3.76
C ARG A 678 20.06 -11.47 -5.07
N ASN A 679 20.80 -11.52 -6.16
CA ASN A 679 20.28 -11.73 -7.50
C ASN A 679 21.33 -12.40 -8.39
N LYS A 680 20.92 -12.78 -9.60
CA LYS A 680 21.78 -13.50 -10.56
C LYS A 680 23.12 -12.79 -10.83
N LYS A 681 23.13 -11.46 -10.99
CA LYS A 681 24.36 -10.70 -11.24
C LYS A 681 25.33 -10.74 -10.05
N PHE A 682 24.79 -10.77 -8.84
CA PHE A 682 25.60 -10.95 -7.64
C PHE A 682 26.23 -12.35 -7.61
N ASP A 683 25.50 -13.39 -8.03
CA ASP A 683 26.02 -14.76 -8.09
C ASP A 683 27.10 -14.92 -9.15
N GLU A 684 26.90 -14.38 -10.35
CA GLU A 684 27.88 -14.39 -11.45
C GLU A 684 29.24 -13.80 -11.01
N ILE A 685 29.22 -12.73 -10.21
CA ILE A 685 30.44 -12.12 -9.66
C ILE A 685 30.99 -12.95 -8.50
N SER A 686 30.11 -13.47 -7.64
CA SER A 686 30.51 -14.35 -6.53
C SER A 686 31.25 -15.61 -7.00
N GLU A 687 30.88 -16.14 -8.16
CA GLU A 687 31.51 -17.34 -8.74
C GLU A 687 32.93 -17.07 -9.24
N LYS A 688 33.23 -15.84 -9.67
CA LYS A 688 34.56 -15.40 -10.10
C LYS A 688 35.52 -15.12 -8.94
N MET A 689 35.05 -15.12 -7.69
CA MET A 689 35.82 -14.65 -6.55
C MET A 689 36.07 -15.75 -5.49
N LYS A 690 37.24 -15.70 -4.84
CA LYS A 690 37.57 -16.42 -3.62
C LYS A 690 37.40 -15.47 -2.43
N PHE A 691 36.33 -15.66 -1.66
CA PHE A 691 35.97 -14.85 -0.50
C PHE A 691 36.62 -15.31 0.81
N ASP A 692 36.38 -14.55 1.87
CA ASP A 692 36.83 -14.82 3.24
C ASP A 692 38.36 -14.87 3.43
N ILE A 693 39.09 -14.04 2.67
CA ILE A 693 40.56 -14.05 2.70
C ILE A 693 41.17 -13.00 3.63
N PHE A 694 40.37 -12.03 4.11
CA PHE A 694 40.85 -10.93 4.93
C PHE A 694 40.19 -10.89 6.30
N GLN A 695 40.89 -10.29 7.26
CA GLN A 695 40.34 -9.74 8.49
C GLN A 695 40.53 -8.22 8.49
N SER A 696 39.59 -7.49 9.09
CA SER A 696 39.58 -6.03 9.11
C SER A 696 40.04 -5.49 10.46
N PHE A 697 40.90 -4.48 10.42
CA PHE A 697 41.25 -3.64 11.55
C PHE A 697 40.98 -2.17 11.22
N ARG A 698 40.53 -1.41 12.22
CA ARG A 698 40.31 0.03 12.10
C ARG A 698 40.61 0.68 13.44
N ASP A 699 41.50 1.66 13.42
CA ASP A 699 41.84 2.44 14.60
C ASP A 699 41.00 3.72 14.67
N ARG A 700 40.36 3.99 15.80
CA ARG A 700 39.56 5.21 16.02
C ARG A 700 40.25 6.21 16.95
N GLN A 701 41.45 5.89 17.44
CA GLN A 701 42.21 6.71 18.39
C GLN A 701 42.79 7.96 17.71
N ILE A 702 43.05 7.91 16.40
CA ILE A 702 43.57 9.05 15.65
C ILE A 702 42.45 10.08 15.40
N THR A 703 42.64 11.27 15.97
CA THR A 703 41.72 12.41 15.84
C THR A 703 42.48 13.65 15.40
N LYS A 704 41.75 14.69 14.94
CA LYS A 704 42.34 15.98 14.55
C LYS A 704 43.23 16.61 15.63
N LYS A 705 43.04 16.26 16.91
CA LYS A 705 43.80 16.83 18.02
C LYS A 705 45.25 16.36 18.06
N ILE A 706 45.53 15.16 17.55
CA ILE A 706 46.87 14.56 17.60
C ILE A 706 47.60 14.62 16.25
N THR A 707 46.91 15.03 15.18
CA THR A 707 47.46 15.20 13.83
C THR A 707 47.98 16.62 13.60
N LYS A 708 49.02 16.75 12.77
CA LYS A 708 49.71 17.99 12.38
C LYS A 708 49.79 18.11 10.85
N ASP A 709 50.16 19.29 10.35
CA ASP A 709 50.38 19.54 8.91
C ASP A 709 51.70 18.94 8.39
N GLU A 710 52.69 18.77 9.29
CA GLU A 710 53.96 18.10 9.04
C GLU A 710 54.33 17.22 10.25
N GLY A 711 55.11 16.16 10.03
CA GLY A 711 55.54 15.26 11.09
C GLY A 711 56.20 13.98 10.57
N LYS A 712 56.64 13.11 11.48
CA LYS A 712 57.42 11.91 11.15
C LYS A 712 56.66 10.85 10.35
N PHE A 713 55.38 10.63 10.65
CA PHE A 713 54.57 9.58 10.04
C PHE A 713 53.33 10.17 9.37
N ARG A 714 53.14 9.85 8.08
CA ARG A 714 51.96 10.30 7.33
C ARG A 714 50.73 9.50 7.72
N VAL A 715 49.63 10.19 8.01
CA VAL A 715 48.32 9.60 8.34
C VAL A 715 47.42 9.63 7.11
N LEU A 716 47.18 8.45 6.54
CA LEU A 716 46.30 8.27 5.39
C LEU A 716 44.84 8.16 5.81
N LYS A 717 43.99 8.90 5.10
CA LYS A 717 42.54 8.97 5.29
C LYS A 717 41.81 8.51 4.04
N ALA A 718 40.48 8.37 4.13
CA ALA A 718 39.65 7.78 3.09
C ALA A 718 39.84 8.40 1.69
N ARG A 719 40.09 9.70 1.59
CA ARG A 719 40.32 10.37 0.29
C ARG A 719 41.72 10.14 -0.26
N ASN A 720 42.70 9.78 0.56
CA ASN A 720 44.05 9.46 0.11
C ASN A 720 44.09 8.13 -0.65
N ILE A 721 43.20 7.20 -0.34
CA ILE A 721 43.24 5.89 -1.00
C ILE A 721 42.68 6.07 -2.41
N GLY A 722 43.48 5.83 -3.45
CA GLY A 722 43.09 5.80 -4.85
C GLY A 722 42.81 4.37 -5.34
N ASN A 723 42.83 4.17 -6.65
CA ASN A 723 42.77 2.84 -7.24
C ASN A 723 44.20 2.29 -7.41
N ASN A 724 44.60 1.34 -6.56
CA ASN A 724 45.96 0.82 -6.51
C ASN A 724 47.05 1.89 -6.26
N GLU A 725 46.68 3.05 -5.71
CA GLU A 725 47.57 4.17 -5.46
C GLU A 725 47.21 4.91 -4.16
N VAL A 726 48.12 5.75 -3.69
CA VAL A 726 47.89 6.68 -2.58
C VAL A 726 48.08 8.11 -3.10
N LEU A 727 47.00 8.88 -3.03
CA LEU A 727 46.90 10.26 -3.49
C LEU A 727 47.48 11.23 -2.46
N GLU A 728 48.29 12.16 -2.92
CA GLU A 728 48.70 13.36 -2.19
C GLU A 728 47.67 14.46 -2.40
N LEU A 729 47.18 15.03 -1.30
CA LEU A 729 46.07 15.97 -1.33
C LEU A 729 46.40 17.22 -0.52
N ASP A 730 46.49 18.34 -1.23
CA ASP A 730 46.70 19.67 -0.65
C ASP A 730 45.64 19.98 0.42
N ASN A 731 46.09 20.50 1.56
CA ASN A 731 45.24 20.86 2.71
C ASN A 731 44.38 19.71 3.25
N TYR A 732 44.76 18.46 2.98
CA TYR A 732 44.10 17.27 3.51
C TYR A 732 45.08 16.31 4.17
N ASP A 733 46.30 16.18 3.66
CA ASP A 733 47.31 15.34 4.28
C ASP A 733 47.65 15.81 5.69
N CYS A 734 47.93 14.85 6.57
CA CYS A 734 48.28 15.14 7.95
C CYS A 734 49.23 14.07 8.50
N TYR A 735 49.95 14.43 9.54
CA TYR A 735 51.08 13.67 10.08
C TYR A 735 51.02 13.58 11.61
N ILE A 736 51.75 12.63 12.18
CA ILE A 736 52.00 12.55 13.63
C ILE A 736 53.48 12.26 13.91
N ASP A 737 53.95 12.63 15.09
CA ASP A 737 55.33 12.38 15.53
C ASP A 737 55.46 11.20 16.50
N ASP A 738 54.38 10.91 17.23
CA ASP A 738 54.34 9.91 18.30
C ASP A 738 53.18 8.92 18.08
N MET A 739 53.49 7.63 18.27
CA MET A 739 52.61 6.49 18.06
C MET A 739 52.48 5.57 19.27
N GLU A 740 53.08 5.91 20.42
CA GLU A 740 53.32 4.99 21.55
C GLU A 740 52.03 4.32 22.07
N ASN A 741 50.86 4.95 21.90
CA ASN A 741 49.56 4.46 22.36
C ASN A 741 48.55 4.14 21.24
N LEU A 742 48.98 4.08 19.98
CA LEU A 742 48.10 3.85 18.84
C LEU A 742 48.10 2.37 18.41
N ALA A 743 46.94 1.73 18.46
CA ALA A 743 46.81 0.33 18.06
C ALA A 743 47.15 0.09 16.58
N VAL A 744 47.04 1.11 15.72
CA VAL A 744 47.46 1.04 14.31
C VAL A 744 48.97 0.91 14.12
N ALA A 745 49.79 1.29 15.11
CA ALA A 745 51.25 1.29 14.99
C ALA A 745 51.81 -0.10 14.65
N LYS A 746 51.12 -1.18 15.05
CA LYS A 746 51.50 -2.57 14.74
C LYS A 746 51.51 -2.91 13.24
N PHE A 747 50.89 -2.08 12.39
CA PHE A 747 50.84 -2.26 10.94
C PHE A 747 51.89 -1.44 10.19
N LEU A 748 52.61 -0.53 10.87
CA LEU A 748 53.64 0.29 10.24
C LEU A 748 54.66 -0.58 9.50
N ASN A 749 54.99 -0.18 8.27
CA ASN A 749 55.99 -0.83 7.42
C ASN A 749 55.71 -2.31 7.07
N ARG A 750 54.49 -2.81 7.31
CA ARG A 750 54.08 -4.12 6.83
C ARG A 750 53.69 -4.05 5.35
N GLU A 751 54.32 -4.87 4.54
CA GLU A 751 54.12 -4.88 3.08
C GLU A 751 52.84 -5.63 2.64
N ASN A 752 52.21 -6.40 3.53
CA ASN A 752 51.06 -7.24 3.25
C ASN A 752 49.72 -6.71 3.80
N VAL A 753 49.58 -5.39 3.90
CA VAL A 753 48.38 -4.73 4.44
C VAL A 753 47.67 -3.96 3.33
N VAL A 754 46.42 -4.29 3.07
CA VAL A 754 45.58 -3.58 2.09
C VAL A 754 44.73 -2.53 2.80
N MET A 755 44.67 -1.34 2.25
CA MET A 755 43.85 -0.24 2.73
C MET A 755 42.56 -0.14 1.92
N VAL A 756 41.42 0.01 2.59
CA VAL A 756 40.12 0.24 1.94
C VAL A 756 39.39 1.38 2.67
N PRO A 757 38.85 2.39 1.97
CA PRO A 757 38.06 3.44 2.60
C PRO A 757 36.78 2.88 3.26
N ASN A 758 36.46 3.37 4.45
CA ASN A 758 35.14 3.14 5.05
C ASN A 758 34.07 4.03 4.40
N LEU A 759 32.80 3.65 4.55
CA LEU A 759 31.64 4.49 4.20
C LEU A 759 31.48 4.80 2.70
N THR A 760 31.93 3.90 1.82
CA THR A 760 31.83 4.06 0.36
C THR A 760 31.20 2.86 -0.34
N TYR A 761 30.41 3.13 -1.37
CA TYR A 761 29.99 2.14 -2.38
C TYR A 761 30.90 2.10 -3.60
N TYR A 762 31.88 3.00 -3.65
CA TYR A 762 32.96 2.98 -4.61
C TYR A 762 34.19 2.43 -3.89
N PRO A 763 34.23 1.09 -3.67
CA PRO A 763 35.37 0.45 -3.06
C PRO A 763 36.59 0.67 -3.95
N ARG A 764 37.71 0.89 -3.30
CA ARG A 764 39.02 1.07 -3.90
C ARG A 764 40.03 0.63 -2.87
N ALA A 765 41.14 0.11 -3.33
CA ALA A 765 42.14 -0.47 -2.46
C ALA A 765 43.54 -0.16 -2.96
N SER A 766 44.47 -0.07 -2.02
CA SER A 766 45.90 0.04 -2.28
C SER A 766 46.67 -0.58 -1.11
N PHE A 767 47.91 -0.99 -1.33
CA PHE A 767 48.78 -1.46 -0.24
C PHE A 767 49.21 -0.29 0.63
N LEU A 768 49.34 -0.53 1.94
CA LEU A 768 49.84 0.45 2.92
C LEU A 768 51.31 0.82 2.59
N PRO A 769 51.62 2.07 2.24
CA PRO A 769 53.00 2.47 1.97
C PRO A 769 53.88 2.48 3.22
N LYS A 770 55.19 2.34 3.02
CA LYS A 770 56.18 2.48 4.10
C LYS A 770 56.09 3.88 4.73
N ASN A 771 56.36 3.96 6.03
CA ASN A 771 56.31 5.19 6.85
C ASN A 771 54.93 5.87 6.89
N THR A 772 53.85 5.10 6.70
CA THR A 772 52.47 5.60 6.80
C THR A 772 51.63 4.77 7.76
N ILE A 773 50.59 5.40 8.31
CA ILE A 773 49.54 4.76 9.11
C ILE A 773 48.18 5.30 8.67
N THR A 774 47.08 4.77 9.21
CA THR A 774 45.73 5.20 8.84
C THR A 774 44.90 5.66 10.01
N ASP A 775 44.05 6.66 9.80
CA ASP A 775 43.02 7.02 10.78
C ASP A 775 41.79 6.09 10.67
N GLY A 776 40.77 6.40 11.47
CA GLY A 776 39.52 5.64 11.46
C GLY A 776 38.73 5.74 10.16
N SER A 777 39.07 6.56 9.18
CA SER A 777 38.33 6.60 7.92
C SER A 777 38.75 5.50 6.94
N VAL A 778 39.85 4.78 7.21
CA VAL A 778 40.37 3.68 6.40
C VAL A 778 40.36 2.38 7.21
N ALA A 779 40.02 1.27 6.57
CA ALA A 779 40.14 -0.06 7.13
C ALA A 779 41.42 -0.71 6.60
N LEU A 780 42.20 -1.32 7.50
CA LEU A 780 43.37 -2.12 7.18
C LEU A 780 42.97 -3.58 7.12
N LEU A 781 43.22 -4.22 5.99
CA LEU A 781 42.91 -5.61 5.72
C LEU A 781 44.20 -6.43 5.77
N THR A 782 44.18 -7.49 6.56
CA THR A 782 45.29 -8.46 6.61
C THR A 782 44.78 -9.84 6.23
N LEU A 783 45.64 -10.65 5.63
CA LEU A 783 45.26 -11.99 5.19
C LEU A 783 44.92 -12.89 6.38
N LYS A 784 43.86 -13.69 6.23
CA LYS A 784 43.63 -14.90 7.02
C LYS A 784 44.57 -16.00 6.50
N ASN A 785 45.14 -16.79 7.41
CA ASN A 785 46.16 -17.80 7.09
C ASN A 785 45.77 -18.67 5.87
N GLY A 786 46.70 -18.85 4.92
CA GLY A 786 46.54 -19.77 3.78
C GLY A 786 46.08 -19.18 2.43
N SER A 787 45.95 -17.85 2.30
CA SER A 787 45.62 -17.18 1.02
C SER A 787 46.82 -16.44 0.42
N ARG A 788 46.87 -16.32 -0.91
CA ARG A 788 47.90 -15.51 -1.61
C ARG A 788 47.69 -14.02 -1.38
N LEU A 789 48.74 -13.22 -1.57
CA LEU A 789 48.61 -11.76 -1.60
C LEU A 789 47.76 -11.33 -2.81
N PRO A 790 46.95 -10.26 -2.66
CA PRO A 790 46.27 -9.64 -3.80
C PRO A 790 47.28 -9.15 -4.83
N SER A 791 47.00 -9.40 -6.10
CA SER A 791 47.70 -8.79 -7.23
C SER A 791 47.17 -7.39 -7.50
N GLU A 792 47.87 -6.61 -8.32
CA GLU A 792 47.37 -5.32 -8.80
C GLU A 792 45.99 -5.45 -9.47
N LYS A 793 45.79 -6.49 -10.28
CA LYS A 793 44.50 -6.79 -10.93
C LYS A 793 43.37 -7.02 -9.91
N ASP A 794 43.66 -7.66 -8.77
CA ASP A 794 42.66 -7.87 -7.72
C ASP A 794 42.22 -6.55 -7.09
N LEU A 795 43.20 -5.66 -6.81
CA LEU A 795 42.93 -4.35 -6.22
C LEU A 795 42.20 -3.42 -7.21
N GLU A 796 42.62 -3.42 -8.48
CA GLU A 796 41.97 -2.68 -9.56
C GLU A 796 40.52 -3.11 -9.76
N TYR A 797 40.25 -4.42 -9.67
CA TYR A 797 38.90 -4.96 -9.84
C TYR A 797 37.91 -4.37 -8.84
N TYR A 798 38.33 -4.10 -7.60
CA TYR A 798 37.45 -3.50 -6.60
C TYR A 798 36.92 -2.13 -7.05
N SER A 799 37.68 -1.36 -7.82
CA SER A 799 37.25 -0.04 -8.31
C SER A 799 36.27 -0.08 -9.49
N THR A 800 36.02 -1.26 -10.05
CA THR A 800 35.18 -1.41 -11.25
C THR A 800 33.69 -1.17 -10.97
N LYS A 801 32.96 -0.78 -12.02
CA LYS A 801 31.49 -0.65 -11.95
C LYS A 801 30.77 -1.98 -11.72
N GLU A 802 31.39 -3.10 -12.09
CA GLU A 802 30.88 -4.44 -11.82
C GLU A 802 30.93 -4.74 -10.32
N PHE A 803 32.12 -4.58 -9.70
CA PHE A 803 32.29 -4.80 -8.27
C PHE A 803 31.50 -3.79 -7.42
N GLU A 804 31.39 -2.51 -7.82
CA GLU A 804 30.52 -1.54 -7.13
C GLU A 804 29.07 -2.04 -7.02
N LYS A 805 28.50 -2.57 -8.12
CA LYS A 805 27.12 -3.07 -8.14
C LYS A 805 26.97 -4.33 -7.28
N PHE A 806 27.95 -5.23 -7.34
CA PHE A 806 28.02 -6.41 -6.48
C PHE A 806 28.08 -6.01 -5.00
N TYR A 807 28.98 -5.09 -4.64
CA TYR A 807 29.20 -4.68 -3.28
C TYR A 807 27.98 -3.96 -2.69
N ARG A 808 27.25 -3.18 -3.49
CA ARG A 808 25.94 -2.63 -3.06
C ARG A 808 24.97 -3.71 -2.60
N VAL A 809 24.88 -4.82 -3.34
CA VAL A 809 24.04 -5.97 -2.95
C VAL A 809 24.64 -6.69 -1.72
N ALA A 810 25.95 -6.89 -1.68
CA ALA A 810 26.66 -7.47 -0.53
C ALA A 810 26.39 -6.70 0.77
N ARG A 811 26.21 -5.38 0.68
CA ARG A 811 25.87 -4.50 1.82
C ARG A 811 24.37 -4.32 2.03
N ASN A 812 23.53 -5.07 1.32
CA ASN A 812 22.08 -4.91 1.31
C ASN A 812 21.62 -3.47 1.06
N TYR A 813 22.33 -2.72 0.22
CA TYR A 813 22.10 -1.28 0.02
C TYR A 813 22.09 -0.46 1.34
N GLY A 814 22.80 -0.92 2.38
CA GLY A 814 22.97 -0.20 3.64
C GLY A 814 23.84 1.05 3.50
N THR A 815 23.32 2.24 3.78
CA THR A 815 24.07 3.51 3.64
C THR A 815 24.78 3.94 4.93
N ARG A 816 24.37 3.44 6.09
CA ARG A 816 24.97 3.76 7.41
C ARG A 816 25.82 2.63 7.96
N SER A 817 25.55 1.40 7.53
CA SER A 817 26.38 0.23 7.85
C SER A 817 27.48 -0.01 6.81
N LEU A 818 28.11 1.03 6.24
CA LEU A 818 29.18 0.88 5.25
C LEU A 818 30.60 0.81 5.83
N ASN A 819 30.72 0.78 7.15
CA ASN A 819 32.02 0.51 7.77
C ASN A 819 32.45 -0.92 7.44
N ILE A 820 33.71 -1.09 7.09
CA ILE A 820 34.32 -2.39 6.88
C ILE A 820 34.58 -2.99 8.27
N ASP A 821 33.95 -4.14 8.51
CA ASP A 821 34.16 -5.01 9.65
C ASP A 821 34.42 -6.45 9.17
N ASN A 822 34.58 -7.40 10.08
CA ASN A 822 34.88 -8.78 9.74
C ASN A 822 33.78 -9.51 8.94
N ASN A 823 32.53 -9.06 8.99
CA ASN A 823 31.47 -9.59 8.13
C ASN A 823 31.48 -8.92 6.74
N SER A 824 31.78 -7.63 6.69
CA SER A 824 31.86 -6.83 5.46
C SER A 824 33.01 -7.24 4.56
N VAL A 825 34.15 -7.49 5.20
CA VAL A 825 35.41 -7.74 4.53
C VAL A 825 35.40 -9.10 3.82
N PHE A 826 34.52 -10.02 4.24
CA PHE A 826 34.26 -11.28 3.57
C PHE A 826 34.13 -11.13 2.05
N PHE A 827 33.46 -10.06 1.60
CA PHE A 827 33.18 -9.79 0.19
C PHE A 827 34.35 -9.16 -0.59
N PHE A 828 35.43 -8.74 0.09
CA PHE A 828 36.69 -8.39 -0.55
C PHE A 828 37.49 -9.68 -0.76
N GLY A 829 37.20 -10.36 -1.87
CA GLY A 829 37.85 -11.60 -2.27
C GLY A 829 38.92 -11.39 -3.35
N LEU A 830 39.66 -12.44 -3.68
CA LEU A 830 40.55 -12.45 -4.85
C LEU A 830 39.78 -12.94 -6.07
N LEU A 831 40.17 -12.50 -7.27
CA LEU A 831 39.71 -13.16 -8.49
C LEU A 831 40.25 -14.60 -8.49
N LYS A 832 39.40 -15.57 -8.84
CA LYS A 832 39.87 -16.90 -9.20
C LYS A 832 40.65 -16.72 -10.48
N ASP A 833 41.91 -17.14 -10.48
CA ASP A 833 42.77 -17.02 -11.65
C ASP A 833 42.00 -17.63 -12.84
N VAL A 834 41.64 -16.79 -13.81
CA VAL A 834 41.07 -17.27 -15.06
C VAL A 834 42.28 -17.86 -15.78
N GLU A 835 42.39 -19.19 -15.79
CA GLU A 835 43.35 -19.90 -16.64
C GLU A 835 43.33 -19.37 -18.08
#